data_AF-A0A2I0EWY2-F1
#
_entry.id   AF-A0A2I0EWY2-F1
#
_cell.length_a   1.000
_cell.length_b   1.000
_cell.length_c   1.000
_cell.angle_alpha   90.00
_cell.angle_beta   90.00
_cell.angle_gamma   90.00
#
_symmetry.space_group_name_H-M   'P 1'
#
loop_
_entity.id
_entity.type
_entity.pdbx_description
1 polymer ?
#
loop_
_entity_poly.entity_id
_entity_poly.type
_entity_poly.pdbx_seq_one_letter_code
_entity_poly.pdbx_strand_id
1 'polypeptide(L)'
;MWMKKVFAGWLSVVLVLSAFVPTMAANETGASATDQPTALEVSRSVFSLTEARTVEVSADLGEGVDLEDVEFQFGGKPLSEWQQWTEGQSYNGDPFITVVEEPSFEEGTNQITAVLEFGLLYGTDDLSNRTIRTQYQQFIGDYELALVDSASGEKAAAIVELNVYDEFKFYDELKPAIDDIFEAAEEDADNDRYLEYQTVGKTVEGRDIHFVILARDEAAVDQYLNETLPTALEDPESLIEKLENDTMGDYQVPIWFNNIHPDEVEGVDVQVELLEKFALEDEVKFMNTDGDTEFEENLNVDEVLDDAIFLYMFTSNPDGRVANTRANAEGFDLNRDNAYQTQVETQQVNEVLSKWTPLSFVDFHGYVDGFLIEPATPPHNPNFEYDLLIDNMMEQANAMGQAGIANSELTSYFIAKDGYGSGWDDMTPAYTAIYAMLHGALGHTIEVPTLSQDGYNALVGSGLGAANYVHDNKDQLYKEQLEIFKRGVDGEDNRAVDEYYVNAAGEVIGRDRGDNENFFPDYYVIPTDDKNQKNALEAYKMADYLIRNGVEVEKTVKPVEVDGVKYPKGTFIVPMDQAKRGLANAMLYEGDNVSDWDAMYDPIVVNFSDLRGFDLEEVRTEDLFDGKTQELEEAVVPTSTIKGNPPKQILENSTNDAIRVVNALLADGKTVEVLTESKGKAEAGDFVVATNDLRAYADDYYFETQVFGNGKNAETEVLEQPSVAATGSAQLNFSLRQLGFELTDAADADVIVSDGGSFNAAQVTGKTFVGIGAPALNAVSKSGLLPGFAYTSTGSRHEGLVKADVAEHPLTAGYEEQENLYVTTGSWISGVPEGSEVLASFQDSDDFYLAGWWPGYEQAQGQTMAITAEQGETTFNLFANSLAFRAHTEHSYRFLANSIYDAVSVEAEVVEKGKGKGKKKQ
;
A
#
# COMPACT_ATOMS: atom_id res chain seq x y z
N MET A 1 26.57 -25.79 -4.88
CA MET A 1 27.65 -26.28 -5.79
C MET A 1 27.23 -27.62 -6.39
N TRP A 2 27.25 -27.75 -7.73
CA TRP A 2 26.80 -28.90 -8.57
C TRP A 2 25.26 -29.10 -8.62
N MET A 3 24.54 -28.90 -9.74
CA MET A 3 24.92 -29.13 -11.13
C MET A 3 24.03 -28.28 -12.09
N LYS A 4 24.66 -27.33 -12.80
CA LYS A 4 24.12 -26.60 -13.96
C LYS A 4 24.13 -27.50 -15.22
N LYS A 5 23.23 -27.15 -16.17
CA LYS A 5 23.21 -27.46 -17.63
C LYS A 5 22.47 -28.73 -18.06
N VAL A 6 21.32 -28.57 -18.75
CA VAL A 6 21.08 -28.75 -20.21
C VAL A 6 19.67 -28.13 -20.46
N PHE A 7 19.49 -27.05 -21.22
CA PHE A 7 19.11 -27.12 -22.64
C PHE A 7 19.19 -25.72 -23.28
N ALA A 8 20.21 -25.50 -24.10
CA ALA A 8 20.23 -24.51 -25.17
C ALA A 8 20.95 -25.15 -26.36
N GLY A 9 20.33 -25.17 -27.55
CA GLY A 9 21.01 -25.63 -28.76
C GLY A 9 20.17 -26.28 -29.84
N TRP A 10 19.30 -25.49 -30.48
CA TRP A 10 19.10 -25.46 -31.94
C TRP A 10 18.41 -26.63 -32.67
N LEU A 11 17.25 -26.33 -33.28
CA LEU A 11 17.07 -26.60 -34.71
C LEU A 11 16.08 -25.61 -35.34
N SER A 12 16.66 -24.61 -35.98
CA SER A 12 16.08 -23.67 -36.92
C SER A 12 15.85 -24.37 -38.26
N VAL A 13 14.60 -24.63 -38.66
CA VAL A 13 14.16 -24.72 -40.07
C VAL A 13 12.64 -24.47 -40.12
N VAL A 14 12.20 -23.20 -40.21
CA VAL A 14 11.14 -22.71 -41.10
C VAL A 14 11.33 -21.20 -41.25
N LEU A 15 12.29 -20.81 -42.08
CA LEU A 15 12.34 -19.53 -42.78
C LEU A 15 12.56 -19.87 -44.25
N VAL A 16 11.97 -19.06 -45.14
CA VAL A 16 11.89 -19.19 -46.61
C VAL A 16 10.58 -19.83 -47.10
N LEU A 17 9.54 -19.00 -47.25
CA LEU A 17 8.73 -18.86 -48.48
C LEU A 17 7.56 -17.87 -48.28
N SER A 18 7.85 -16.58 -48.41
CA SER A 18 6.85 -15.56 -48.75
C SER A 18 7.52 -14.37 -49.45
N ALA A 19 8.09 -14.63 -50.62
CA ALA A 19 8.36 -13.60 -51.61
C ALA A 19 7.67 -14.05 -52.92
N PHE A 20 6.67 -13.28 -53.36
CA PHE A 20 6.24 -13.04 -54.74
C PHE A 20 4.81 -12.46 -54.71
N VAL A 21 4.71 -11.15 -54.49
CA VAL A 21 3.56 -10.35 -54.92
C VAL A 21 4.03 -9.55 -56.15
N PRO A 22 3.29 -9.56 -57.26
CA PRO A 22 3.78 -9.12 -58.56
C PRO A 22 4.02 -7.61 -58.62
N THR A 23 5.14 -7.22 -59.21
CA THR A 23 5.42 -5.89 -59.72
C THR A 23 4.39 -5.53 -60.79
N MET A 24 3.38 -4.75 -60.42
CA MET A 24 2.63 -3.94 -61.38
C MET A 24 3.46 -2.70 -61.68
N ALA A 25 3.92 -2.59 -62.92
CA ALA A 25 4.45 -1.36 -63.48
C ALA A 25 3.38 -0.27 -63.41
N ALA A 26 3.57 0.70 -62.52
CA ALA A 26 2.88 1.98 -62.58
C ALA A 26 3.64 2.87 -63.56
N ASN A 27 2.91 3.40 -64.54
CA ASN A 27 3.37 4.34 -65.55
C ASN A 27 4.09 5.53 -64.92
N GLU A 28 5.19 5.94 -65.56
CA GLU A 28 5.77 7.27 -65.47
C GLU A 28 4.70 8.33 -65.75
N THR A 29 4.30 9.07 -64.73
CA THR A 29 3.86 10.46 -64.85
C THR A 29 4.50 11.22 -63.70
N GLY A 30 5.33 12.19 -64.03
CA GLY A 30 6.30 12.82 -63.14
C GLY A 30 5.73 13.30 -61.82
N ALA A 31 6.46 13.02 -60.74
CA ALA A 31 6.31 13.64 -59.45
C ALA A 31 7.65 14.26 -59.05
N SER A 32 7.52 15.45 -58.46
CA SER A 32 8.55 16.42 -58.08
C SER A 32 9.60 15.86 -57.12
N ALA A 33 10.72 16.57 -57.04
CA ALA A 33 11.81 16.35 -56.10
C ALA A 33 11.30 16.28 -54.65
N THR A 34 12.00 15.46 -53.88
CA THR A 34 11.91 15.27 -52.43
C THR A 34 12.23 16.56 -51.67
N ASP A 35 11.24 17.16 -51.00
CA ASP A 35 11.46 18.17 -49.96
C ASP A 35 12.00 17.49 -48.70
N GLN A 36 13.22 17.86 -48.31
CA GLN A 36 13.61 17.83 -46.91
C GLN A 36 13.06 19.13 -46.32
N PRO A 37 12.28 19.11 -45.22
CA PRO A 37 11.81 20.34 -44.60
C PRO A 37 13.02 21.19 -44.22
N THR A 38 12.92 22.50 -44.41
CA THR A 38 13.90 23.44 -43.85
C THR A 38 13.93 23.23 -42.33
N ALA A 39 15.11 23.20 -41.71
CA ALA A 39 15.18 23.11 -40.25
C ALA A 39 14.74 24.44 -39.63
N LEU A 40 13.88 24.39 -38.61
CA LEU A 40 13.64 25.52 -37.73
C LEU A 40 14.73 25.49 -36.64
N GLU A 41 15.51 26.55 -36.52
CA GLU A 41 16.41 26.72 -35.39
C GLU A 41 15.60 27.23 -34.19
N VAL A 42 15.81 26.62 -33.03
CA VAL A 42 15.13 26.96 -31.77
C VAL A 42 16.17 27.17 -30.67
N SER A 43 15.99 28.19 -29.84
CA SER A 43 16.91 28.46 -28.71
C SER A 43 16.75 27.46 -27.55
N ARG A 44 15.65 26.70 -27.52
CA ARG A 44 15.40 25.61 -26.58
C ARG A 44 14.48 24.55 -27.19
N SER A 45 14.61 23.32 -26.74
CA SER A 45 13.80 22.19 -27.21
C SER A 45 12.86 21.60 -26.16
N VAL A 46 12.91 22.05 -24.90
CA VAL A 46 12.04 21.55 -23.81
C VAL A 46 11.24 22.70 -23.21
N PHE A 47 9.93 22.49 -23.07
CA PHE A 47 8.95 23.39 -22.49
C PHE A 47 8.24 22.71 -21.31
N SER A 48 7.77 23.52 -20.38
CA SER A 48 7.21 23.07 -19.11
C SER A 48 5.73 23.47 -19.01
N LEU A 49 4.92 22.61 -18.41
CA LEU A 49 3.54 22.90 -18.03
C LEU A 49 3.47 23.77 -16.77
N THR A 50 4.56 23.81 -16.00
CA THR A 50 4.68 24.49 -14.70
C THR A 50 5.48 25.79 -14.78
N GLU A 51 6.13 26.09 -15.93
CA GLU A 51 6.89 27.32 -16.12
C GLU A 51 6.63 27.98 -17.47
N ALA A 52 6.39 29.29 -17.46
CA ALA A 52 6.31 30.09 -18.67
C ALA A 52 7.72 30.32 -19.25
N ARG A 53 7.90 30.02 -20.54
CA ARG A 53 9.21 30.01 -21.20
C ARG A 53 9.14 30.63 -22.58
N THR A 54 10.14 31.44 -22.93
CA THR A 54 10.29 31.96 -24.30
C THR A 54 11.21 31.10 -25.13
N VAL A 55 10.99 31.10 -26.46
CA VAL A 55 11.86 30.48 -27.45
C VAL A 55 12.07 31.44 -28.61
N GLU A 56 13.35 31.65 -28.94
CA GLU A 56 13.74 32.34 -30.16
C GLU A 56 13.76 31.31 -31.29
N VAL A 57 13.13 31.65 -32.41
CA VAL A 57 13.01 30.77 -33.57
C VAL A 57 13.56 31.45 -34.82
N SER A 58 14.22 30.67 -35.68
CA SER A 58 14.83 31.18 -36.89
C SER A 58 14.77 30.18 -38.05
N ALA A 59 14.38 30.63 -39.24
CA ALA A 59 14.37 29.79 -40.45
C ALA A 59 14.47 30.60 -41.75
N ASP A 60 15.04 30.00 -42.80
CA ASP A 60 15.02 30.54 -44.16
C ASP A 60 13.99 29.77 -45.00
N LEU A 61 12.80 30.37 -45.17
CA LEU A 61 11.74 29.81 -46.00
C LEU A 61 11.93 30.11 -47.50
N GLY A 62 13.00 30.80 -47.91
CA GLY A 62 13.28 31.11 -49.31
C GLY A 62 13.00 32.56 -49.72
N GLU A 63 13.27 32.89 -51.00
CA GLU A 63 13.08 34.24 -51.53
C GLU A 63 11.59 34.54 -51.84
N GLY A 64 11.10 35.70 -51.39
CA GLY A 64 9.78 36.20 -51.78
C GLY A 64 8.64 35.86 -50.82
N VAL A 65 8.96 35.37 -49.62
CA VAL A 65 8.02 35.17 -48.52
C VAL A 65 7.42 36.50 -48.06
N ASP A 66 6.10 36.55 -47.91
CA ASP A 66 5.38 37.66 -47.28
C ASP A 66 5.14 37.33 -45.80
N LEU A 67 5.66 38.16 -44.89
CA LEU A 67 5.53 37.92 -43.45
C LEU A 67 4.06 37.95 -42.98
N GLU A 68 3.14 38.56 -43.75
CA GLU A 68 1.71 38.51 -43.45
C GLU A 68 1.07 37.12 -43.70
N ASP A 69 1.72 36.29 -44.54
CA ASP A 69 1.24 34.94 -44.90
C ASP A 69 1.92 33.83 -44.06
N VAL A 70 2.86 34.21 -43.18
CA VAL A 70 3.61 33.29 -42.31
C VAL A 70 2.86 33.06 -41.00
N GLU A 71 2.68 31.78 -40.63
CA GLU A 71 2.02 31.37 -39.40
C GLU A 71 2.84 30.35 -38.62
N PHE A 72 2.69 30.37 -37.29
CA PHE A 72 3.22 29.35 -36.42
C PHE A 72 2.20 28.25 -36.16
N GLN A 73 2.69 27.01 -36.16
CA GLN A 73 1.92 25.83 -35.79
C GLN A 73 2.67 25.03 -34.73
N PHE A 74 1.91 24.44 -33.81
CA PHE A 74 2.41 23.52 -32.78
C PHE A 74 1.57 22.23 -32.84
N GLY A 75 2.23 21.07 -32.90
CA GLY A 75 1.54 19.78 -33.07
C GLY A 75 0.67 19.71 -34.33
N GLY A 76 1.05 20.42 -35.39
CA GLY A 76 0.31 20.52 -36.66
C GLY A 76 -0.99 21.34 -36.60
N LYS A 77 -1.17 22.15 -35.56
CA LYS A 77 -2.32 23.06 -35.40
C LYS A 77 -1.87 24.50 -35.23
N PRO A 78 -2.66 25.51 -35.66
CA PRO A 78 -2.40 26.91 -35.34
C PRO A 78 -2.29 27.14 -33.83
N LEU A 79 -1.41 28.05 -33.39
CA LEU A 79 -1.23 28.36 -31.96
C LEU A 79 -2.55 28.74 -31.26
N SER A 80 -3.50 29.35 -31.97
CA SER A 80 -4.81 29.73 -31.43
C SER A 80 -5.68 28.55 -30.97
N GLU A 81 -5.40 27.33 -31.43
CA GLU A 81 -6.12 26.12 -31.00
C GLU A 81 -5.58 25.53 -29.68
N TRP A 82 -4.42 25.98 -29.23
CA TRP A 82 -3.80 25.56 -27.97
C TRP A 82 -4.24 26.48 -26.83
N GLN A 83 -5.48 26.27 -26.38
CA GLN A 83 -6.16 27.12 -25.41
C GLN A 83 -5.90 26.70 -23.97
N GLN A 84 -5.83 27.68 -23.07
CA GLN A 84 -5.74 27.44 -21.63
C GLN A 84 -6.97 26.71 -21.08
N TRP A 85 -6.71 25.89 -20.07
CA TRP A 85 -7.73 25.29 -19.21
C TRP A 85 -8.49 26.37 -18.43
N THR A 86 -9.79 26.15 -18.20
CA THR A 86 -10.62 27.06 -17.42
C THR A 86 -11.32 26.36 -16.25
N GLU A 87 -11.97 25.24 -16.50
CA GLU A 87 -12.63 24.42 -15.48
C GLU A 87 -12.89 22.98 -15.97
N GLY A 88 -12.90 22.02 -15.04
CA GLY A 88 -13.23 20.62 -15.34
C GLY A 88 -12.32 20.06 -16.44
N GLN A 89 -12.90 19.72 -17.59
CA GLN A 89 -12.19 19.23 -18.79
C GLN A 89 -12.23 20.26 -19.95
N SER A 90 -12.48 21.54 -19.65
CA SER A 90 -12.66 22.59 -20.66
C SER A 90 -11.38 23.36 -20.93
N TYR A 91 -10.98 23.43 -22.20
CA TYR A 91 -9.85 24.22 -22.72
C TYR A 91 -10.39 25.24 -23.71
N ASN A 92 -10.82 26.39 -23.19
CA ASN A 92 -11.47 27.45 -23.97
C ASN A 92 -11.04 28.85 -23.53
N GLY A 93 -9.94 28.96 -22.78
CA GLY A 93 -9.29 30.21 -22.42
C GLY A 93 -8.54 30.82 -23.60
N ASP A 94 -7.68 31.79 -23.28
CA ASP A 94 -6.77 32.38 -24.25
C ASP A 94 -5.70 31.34 -24.69
N PRO A 95 -5.09 31.48 -25.87
CA PRO A 95 -3.98 30.62 -26.28
C PRO A 95 -2.83 30.70 -25.27
N PHE A 96 -2.31 29.55 -24.82
CA PHE A 96 -1.15 29.55 -23.92
C PHE A 96 0.18 29.68 -24.67
N ILE A 97 0.19 29.42 -25.98
CA ILE A 97 1.35 29.65 -26.84
C ILE A 97 1.10 30.91 -27.65
N THR A 98 1.96 31.92 -27.50
CA THR A 98 1.78 33.23 -28.14
C THR A 98 3.05 33.72 -28.83
N VAL A 99 2.88 34.57 -29.84
CA VAL A 99 3.99 35.28 -30.48
C VAL A 99 4.21 36.57 -29.70
N VAL A 100 5.38 36.71 -29.06
CA VAL A 100 5.72 37.90 -28.26
C VAL A 100 6.61 38.88 -29.04
N GLU A 101 7.36 38.39 -30.01
CA GLU A 101 8.01 39.20 -31.05
C GLU A 101 7.63 38.68 -32.43
N GLU A 102 7.00 39.54 -33.23
CA GLU A 102 6.48 39.20 -34.57
C GLU A 102 7.60 38.78 -35.54
N PRO A 103 7.30 37.89 -36.51
CA PRO A 103 8.23 37.51 -37.56
C PRO A 103 8.85 38.72 -38.26
N SER A 104 10.18 38.72 -38.36
CA SER A 104 10.93 39.76 -39.08
C SER A 104 12.15 39.16 -39.78
N PHE A 105 12.60 39.81 -40.86
CA PHE A 105 13.82 39.38 -41.56
C PHE A 105 15.07 39.90 -40.84
N GLU A 106 16.05 39.03 -40.64
CA GLU A 106 17.40 39.45 -40.22
C GLU A 106 18.04 40.32 -41.33
N GLU A 107 18.64 41.45 -40.95
CA GLU A 107 19.09 42.49 -41.88
C GLU A 107 20.04 41.95 -42.95
N GLY A 108 19.59 41.97 -44.22
CA GLY A 108 20.40 41.56 -45.37
C GLY A 108 20.36 40.06 -45.69
N THR A 109 19.44 39.31 -45.07
CA THR A 109 19.23 37.87 -45.30
C THR A 109 17.75 37.56 -45.63
N ASN A 110 17.45 36.30 -45.96
CA ASN A 110 16.08 35.78 -46.05
C ASN A 110 15.65 35.07 -44.76
N GLN A 111 16.46 35.16 -43.70
CA GLN A 111 16.21 34.47 -42.44
C GLN A 111 15.13 35.20 -41.66
N ILE A 112 14.07 34.49 -41.32
CA ILE A 112 12.93 34.97 -40.54
C ILE A 112 13.21 34.61 -39.08
N THR A 113 13.16 35.61 -38.20
CA THR A 113 13.29 35.44 -36.75
C THR A 113 12.02 35.88 -36.03
N ALA A 114 11.66 35.19 -34.95
CA ALA A 114 10.57 35.57 -34.05
C ALA A 114 10.86 35.07 -32.62
N VAL A 115 10.05 35.54 -31.66
CA VAL A 115 10.06 35.02 -30.30
C VAL A 115 8.66 34.56 -29.92
N LEU A 116 8.55 33.32 -29.48
CA LEU A 116 7.31 32.74 -28.94
C LEU A 116 7.42 32.64 -27.43
N GLU A 117 6.29 32.73 -26.74
CA GLU A 117 6.13 32.38 -25.33
C GLU A 117 5.21 31.17 -25.23
N PHE A 118 5.69 30.13 -24.54
CA PHE A 118 4.90 29.03 -24.02
C PHE A 118 4.54 29.39 -22.58
N GLY A 119 3.31 29.84 -22.37
CA GLY A 119 2.75 30.15 -21.07
C GLY A 119 2.17 28.92 -20.36
N LEU A 120 1.48 29.17 -19.25
CA LEU A 120 0.92 28.11 -18.40
C LEU A 120 -0.39 27.58 -18.98
N LEU A 121 -0.44 26.29 -19.33
CA LEU A 121 -1.64 25.64 -19.87
C LEU A 121 -2.82 25.73 -18.90
N TYR A 122 -2.56 25.59 -17.59
CA TYR A 122 -3.58 25.61 -16.55
C TYR A 122 -3.77 26.99 -15.90
N GLY A 123 -3.07 28.02 -16.38
CA GLY A 123 -3.07 29.34 -15.77
C GLY A 123 -2.45 29.39 -14.36
N THR A 124 -1.73 28.32 -13.99
CA THR A 124 -1.04 28.11 -12.71
C THR A 124 0.23 27.30 -12.99
N ASP A 125 1.26 27.55 -12.20
CA ASP A 125 2.52 26.78 -12.16
C ASP A 125 2.39 25.50 -11.32
N ASP A 126 1.36 25.43 -10.47
CA ASP A 126 1.05 24.26 -9.65
C ASP A 126 0.00 23.33 -10.29
N LEU A 127 0.38 22.08 -10.62
CA LEU A 127 -0.55 21.06 -11.12
C LEU A 127 -1.14 20.14 -10.03
N SER A 128 -0.87 20.41 -8.74
CA SER A 128 -1.27 19.55 -7.60
C SER A 128 -2.78 19.35 -7.50
N ASN A 129 -3.55 20.36 -7.94
CA ASN A 129 -5.00 20.35 -7.89
C ASN A 129 -5.55 19.07 -8.52
N ARG A 130 -6.39 18.32 -7.80
CA ARG A 130 -6.86 17.01 -8.26
C ARG A 130 -7.55 17.02 -9.63
N THR A 131 -8.21 18.12 -10.00
CA THR A 131 -8.83 18.26 -11.32
C THR A 131 -7.79 18.37 -12.43
N ILE A 132 -6.66 19.02 -12.16
CA ILE A 132 -5.53 19.18 -13.10
C ILE A 132 -4.67 17.92 -13.10
N ARG A 133 -4.28 17.45 -11.90
CA ARG A 133 -3.41 16.30 -11.66
C ARG A 133 -3.86 15.02 -12.40
N THR A 134 -5.18 14.84 -12.56
CA THR A 134 -5.75 13.67 -13.24
C THR A 134 -5.76 13.75 -14.77
N GLN A 135 -5.32 14.85 -15.37
CA GLN A 135 -5.44 15.06 -16.82
C GLN A 135 -4.24 15.73 -17.50
N TYR A 136 -3.25 16.25 -16.78
CA TYR A 136 -2.10 16.95 -17.40
C TYR A 136 -1.28 16.07 -18.33
N GLN A 137 -1.13 14.78 -18.00
CA GLN A 137 -0.28 13.86 -18.76
C GLN A 137 -0.71 13.71 -20.23
N GLN A 138 -1.97 13.98 -20.57
CA GLN A 138 -2.43 13.91 -21.97
C GLN A 138 -1.77 14.96 -22.89
N PHE A 139 -1.13 15.98 -22.32
CA PHE A 139 -0.44 17.03 -23.05
C PHE A 139 1.07 16.81 -23.16
N ILE A 140 1.62 15.86 -22.41
CA ILE A 140 3.07 15.60 -22.42
C ILE A 140 3.45 14.88 -23.71
N GLY A 141 4.58 15.27 -24.30
CA GLY A 141 5.21 14.55 -25.40
C GLY A 141 5.93 15.44 -26.40
N ASP A 142 6.39 14.80 -27.48
CA ASP A 142 7.06 15.45 -28.59
C ASP A 142 6.06 16.10 -29.56
N TYR A 143 6.28 17.38 -29.82
CA TYR A 143 5.49 18.17 -30.76
C TYR A 143 6.35 18.80 -31.83
N GLU A 144 5.81 18.87 -33.03
CA GLU A 144 6.40 19.67 -34.09
C GLU A 144 6.05 21.15 -33.87
N LEU A 145 7.07 21.99 -33.70
CA LEU A 145 6.97 23.44 -33.80
C LEU A 145 7.37 23.86 -35.21
N ALA A 146 6.48 24.55 -35.92
CA ALA A 146 6.68 24.88 -37.32
C ALA A 146 6.37 26.33 -37.66
N LEU A 147 7.18 26.88 -38.57
CA LEU A 147 6.93 28.12 -39.30
C LEU A 147 6.46 27.75 -40.71
N VAL A 148 5.26 28.17 -41.08
CA VAL A 148 4.60 27.79 -42.35
C VAL A 148 4.26 29.04 -43.13
N ASP A 149 4.68 29.11 -44.39
CA ASP A 149 4.14 30.08 -45.35
C ASP A 149 2.84 29.50 -45.95
N SER A 150 1.70 30.08 -45.56
CA SER A 150 0.38 29.62 -45.99
C SER A 150 0.13 29.80 -47.49
N ALA A 151 0.87 30.68 -48.18
CA ALA A 151 0.72 30.94 -49.60
C ALA A 151 1.48 29.93 -50.48
N SER A 152 2.73 29.58 -50.11
CA SER A 152 3.58 28.64 -50.85
C SER A 152 3.44 27.19 -50.35
N GLY A 153 3.12 27.00 -49.08
CA GLY A 153 3.18 25.72 -48.39
C GLY A 153 4.59 25.34 -47.93
N GLU A 154 5.58 26.22 -48.08
CA GLU A 154 6.94 26.00 -47.55
C GLU A 154 6.91 26.01 -46.02
N LYS A 155 7.71 25.14 -45.42
CA LYS A 155 7.68 24.84 -43.99
C LYS A 155 9.08 24.63 -43.45
N ALA A 156 9.34 25.28 -42.31
CA ALA A 156 10.46 24.96 -41.45
C ALA A 156 9.96 24.39 -40.13
N ALA A 157 10.60 23.34 -39.60
CA ALA A 157 10.15 22.70 -38.36
C ALA A 157 11.28 22.18 -37.48
N ALA A 158 10.99 22.09 -36.18
CA ALA A 158 11.77 21.42 -35.16
C ALA A 158 10.85 20.55 -34.30
N ILE A 159 11.38 19.47 -33.73
CA ILE A 159 10.70 18.72 -32.67
C ILE A 159 11.10 19.34 -31.34
N VAL A 160 10.10 19.65 -30.53
CA VAL A 160 10.26 20.18 -29.17
C VAL A 160 9.37 19.37 -28.23
N GLU A 161 9.81 19.22 -27.00
CA GLU A 161 9.12 18.48 -25.95
C GLU A 161 8.30 19.43 -25.08
N LEU A 162 7.08 19.02 -24.72
CA LEU A 162 6.29 19.63 -23.66
C LEU A 162 6.18 18.62 -22.52
N ASN A 163 6.65 18.99 -21.33
CA ASN A 163 6.68 18.12 -20.16
C ASN A 163 6.18 18.86 -18.90
N VAL A 164 6.07 18.19 -17.75
CA VAL A 164 5.63 18.82 -16.48
C VAL A 164 6.63 19.88 -16.03
N TYR A 165 7.89 19.45 -15.92
CA TYR A 165 9.13 20.17 -15.67
C TYR A 165 10.25 19.37 -16.36
N ASP A 166 11.49 19.85 -16.35
CA ASP A 166 12.53 19.32 -17.25
C ASP A 166 12.92 17.86 -16.94
N GLU A 167 12.85 17.46 -15.68
CA GLU A 167 13.34 16.16 -15.20
C GLU A 167 12.28 15.06 -15.17
N PHE A 168 10.99 15.40 -15.37
CA PHE A 168 9.86 14.46 -15.26
C PHE A 168 10.03 13.25 -16.16
N LYS A 169 9.80 12.04 -15.60
CA LYS A 169 9.89 10.77 -16.35
C LYS A 169 8.63 9.93 -16.24
N PHE A 170 8.14 9.40 -17.36
CA PHE A 170 7.20 8.29 -17.28
C PHE A 170 7.87 7.04 -16.68
N TYR A 171 7.06 6.11 -16.16
CA TYR A 171 7.57 4.86 -15.59
C TYR A 171 8.51 4.11 -16.54
N ASP A 172 8.14 3.99 -17.82
CA ASP A 172 8.94 3.28 -18.82
C ASP A 172 10.28 3.98 -19.15
N GLU A 173 10.46 5.22 -18.70
CA GLU A 173 11.68 6.01 -18.87
C GLU A 173 12.61 5.93 -17.65
N LEU A 174 12.12 5.46 -16.50
CA LEU A 174 12.93 5.30 -15.28
C LEU A 174 14.07 4.29 -15.50
N LYS A 175 13.75 3.10 -16.02
CA LYS A 175 14.76 2.06 -16.24
C LYS A 175 15.83 2.49 -17.25
N PRO A 176 15.49 3.09 -18.41
CA PRO A 176 16.48 3.72 -19.29
C PRO A 176 17.35 4.78 -18.60
N ALA A 177 16.76 5.70 -17.83
CA ALA A 177 17.54 6.72 -17.12
C ALA A 177 18.54 6.09 -16.12
N ILE A 178 18.12 5.04 -15.41
CA ILE A 178 19.01 4.26 -14.54
C ILE A 178 20.13 3.59 -15.36
N ASP A 179 19.81 2.98 -16.51
CA ASP A 179 20.83 2.37 -17.38
C ASP A 179 21.84 3.39 -17.89
N ASP A 180 21.39 4.59 -18.27
CA ASP A 180 22.26 5.67 -18.76
C ASP A 180 23.24 6.14 -17.66
N ILE A 181 22.79 6.24 -16.41
CA ILE A 181 23.66 6.55 -15.25
C ILE A 181 24.69 5.43 -15.04
N PHE A 182 24.27 4.17 -15.11
CA PHE A 182 25.18 3.02 -14.95
C PHE A 182 26.21 2.96 -16.08
N GLU A 183 25.81 3.21 -17.33
CA GLU A 183 26.72 3.27 -18.47
C GLU A 183 27.71 4.42 -18.32
N ALA A 184 27.26 5.61 -17.91
CA ALA A 184 28.15 6.75 -17.65
C ALA A 184 29.16 6.46 -16.53
N ALA A 185 28.74 5.81 -15.45
CA ALA A 185 29.63 5.40 -14.37
C ALA A 185 30.66 4.36 -14.84
N GLU A 186 30.26 3.38 -15.65
CA GLU A 186 31.17 2.37 -16.22
C GLU A 186 32.16 2.95 -17.25
N GLU A 187 31.78 4.02 -17.96
CA GLU A 187 32.65 4.70 -18.93
C GLU A 187 33.75 5.53 -18.26
N ASP A 188 33.54 6.02 -17.04
CA ASP A 188 34.55 6.72 -16.27
C ASP A 188 35.51 5.73 -15.57
N ALA A 189 36.74 5.63 -16.08
CA ALA A 189 37.74 4.71 -15.56
C ALA A 189 38.26 5.06 -14.16
N ASP A 190 38.00 6.28 -13.67
CA ASP A 190 38.36 6.72 -12.32
C ASP A 190 37.19 6.51 -11.33
N ASN A 191 35.99 6.14 -11.80
CA ASN A 191 34.85 5.79 -10.96
C ASN A 191 34.89 4.31 -10.56
N ASP A 192 35.06 4.03 -9.27
CA ASP A 192 35.10 2.67 -8.70
C ASP A 192 33.94 2.35 -7.75
N ARG A 193 32.87 3.17 -7.80
CA ARG A 193 31.68 3.05 -6.96
C ARG A 193 30.90 1.78 -7.29
N TYR A 194 30.24 1.21 -6.29
CA TYR A 194 29.35 0.07 -6.47
C TYR A 194 27.93 0.51 -6.79
N LEU A 195 27.44 0.10 -7.96
CA LEU A 195 26.07 0.31 -8.43
C LEU A 195 25.42 -1.05 -8.72
N GLU A 196 24.29 -1.33 -8.09
CA GLU A 196 23.51 -2.53 -8.36
C GLU A 196 22.04 -2.21 -8.59
N TYR A 197 21.53 -2.56 -9.77
CA TYR A 197 20.11 -2.57 -10.05
C TYR A 197 19.48 -3.90 -9.64
N GLN A 198 18.39 -3.81 -8.89
CA GLN A 198 17.54 -4.93 -8.53
C GLN A 198 16.09 -4.67 -8.93
N THR A 199 15.34 -5.77 -9.05
CA THR A 199 13.88 -5.73 -9.07
C THR A 199 13.40 -6.33 -7.77
N VAL A 200 12.75 -5.52 -6.94
CA VAL A 200 12.18 -5.95 -5.65
C VAL A 200 11.09 -6.99 -5.87
N GLY A 201 10.33 -6.83 -6.95
CA GLY A 201 9.32 -7.78 -7.35
C GLY A 201 8.40 -7.24 -8.44
N LYS A 202 7.19 -7.80 -8.51
CA LYS A 202 6.19 -7.45 -9.53
C LYS A 202 4.93 -6.88 -8.91
N THR A 203 4.37 -5.83 -9.52
CA THR A 203 3.06 -5.29 -9.17
C THR A 203 1.92 -6.23 -9.58
N VAL A 204 0.68 -5.89 -9.19
CA VAL A 204 -0.54 -6.58 -9.64
C VAL A 204 -0.63 -6.69 -11.16
N GLU A 205 -0.29 -5.64 -11.91
CA GLU A 205 -0.27 -5.67 -13.38
C GLU A 205 1.06 -6.21 -13.98
N GLY A 206 2.00 -6.65 -13.14
CA GLY A 206 3.24 -7.33 -13.56
C GLY A 206 4.41 -6.41 -13.90
N ARG A 207 4.39 -5.15 -13.46
CA ARG A 207 5.48 -4.17 -13.64
C ARG A 207 6.59 -4.38 -12.62
N ASP A 208 7.82 -4.05 -13.00
CA ASP A 208 8.99 -4.16 -12.13
C ASP A 208 8.99 -3.05 -11.07
N ILE A 209 9.21 -3.40 -9.82
CA ILE A 209 9.51 -2.42 -8.77
C ILE A 209 11.03 -2.19 -8.80
N HIS A 210 11.44 -1.04 -9.33
CA HIS A 210 12.85 -0.67 -9.55
C HIS A 210 13.53 -0.29 -8.24
N PHE A 211 14.71 -0.88 -7.97
CA PHE A 211 15.51 -0.59 -6.80
C PHE A 211 16.99 -0.48 -7.18
N VAL A 212 17.69 0.52 -6.65
CA VAL A 212 19.13 0.70 -6.87
C VAL A 212 19.85 0.81 -5.55
N ILE A 213 20.98 0.10 -5.45
CA ILE A 213 21.96 0.22 -4.37
C ILE A 213 23.14 0.99 -4.92
N LEU A 214 23.52 2.07 -4.25
CA LEU A 214 24.77 2.80 -4.48
C LEU A 214 25.60 2.78 -3.19
N ALA A 215 26.84 2.32 -3.29
CA ALA A 215 27.79 2.27 -2.19
C ALA A 215 29.21 2.55 -2.68
N ARG A 216 30.16 2.68 -1.75
CA ARG A 216 31.58 2.77 -2.10
C ARG A 216 32.05 1.54 -2.88
N ASP A 217 31.78 0.34 -2.37
CA ASP A 217 32.21 -0.91 -2.98
C ASP A 217 31.31 -2.10 -2.57
N GLU A 218 31.38 -3.23 -3.30
CA GLU A 218 30.61 -4.45 -3.01
C GLU A 218 30.94 -5.02 -1.61
N ALA A 219 32.19 -4.88 -1.15
CA ALA A 219 32.62 -5.45 0.13
C ALA A 219 32.00 -4.70 1.32
N ALA A 220 31.72 -3.42 1.18
CA ALA A 220 31.06 -2.62 2.20
C ALA A 220 29.56 -2.97 2.33
N VAL A 221 28.89 -3.24 1.19
CA VAL A 221 27.52 -3.81 1.18
C VAL A 221 27.50 -5.20 1.82
N ASP A 222 28.45 -6.07 1.45
CA ASP A 222 28.58 -7.41 2.04
C ASP A 222 28.86 -7.35 3.55
N GLN A 223 29.72 -6.44 4.00
CA GLN A 223 30.01 -6.22 5.42
C GLN A 223 28.75 -5.77 6.15
N TYR A 224 27.98 -4.84 5.58
CA TYR A 224 26.74 -4.38 6.20
C TYR A 224 25.75 -5.53 6.39
N LEU A 225 25.40 -6.25 5.31
CA LEU A 225 24.35 -7.27 5.33
C LEU A 225 24.75 -8.56 6.05
N ASN A 226 26.03 -8.94 6.03
CA ASN A 226 26.47 -10.23 6.59
C ASN A 226 27.17 -10.12 7.95
N GLU A 227 27.61 -8.93 8.36
CA GLU A 227 28.34 -8.74 9.62
C GLU A 227 27.71 -7.63 10.48
N THR A 228 27.61 -6.40 9.97
CA THR A 228 27.21 -5.23 10.76
C THR A 228 25.75 -5.33 11.23
N LEU A 229 24.79 -5.52 10.32
CA LEU A 229 23.37 -5.57 10.67
C LEU A 229 23.02 -6.82 11.49
N PRO A 230 23.46 -8.05 11.15
CA PRO A 230 23.25 -9.21 12.02
C PRO A 230 23.79 -8.99 13.44
N THR A 231 25.01 -8.44 13.57
CA THR A 231 25.55 -8.12 14.90
C THR A 231 24.74 -7.02 15.60
N ALA A 232 24.23 -6.03 14.88
CA ALA A 232 23.37 -4.98 15.44
C ALA A 232 22.05 -5.53 16.00
N LEU A 233 21.50 -6.59 15.39
CA LEU A 233 20.25 -7.21 15.83
C LEU A 233 20.46 -8.24 16.95
N GLU A 234 21.58 -8.95 16.96
CA GLU A 234 21.87 -10.03 17.92
C GLU A 234 22.71 -9.58 19.15
N ASP A 235 23.71 -8.70 18.95
CA ASP A 235 24.65 -8.22 19.96
C ASP A 235 25.03 -6.74 19.75
N PRO A 236 24.04 -5.81 19.82
CA PRO A 236 24.26 -4.38 19.61
C PRO A 236 25.24 -3.76 20.62
N GLU A 237 25.30 -4.28 21.86
CA GLU A 237 26.22 -3.80 22.89
C GLU A 237 27.69 -3.90 22.42
N SER A 238 28.05 -4.98 21.70
CA SER A 238 29.39 -5.12 21.14
C SER A 238 29.76 -4.05 20.11
N LEU A 239 28.79 -3.54 19.35
CA LEU A 239 29.00 -2.47 18.38
C LEU A 239 29.06 -1.10 19.06
N ILE A 240 28.20 -0.88 20.07
CA ILE A 240 28.26 0.32 20.92
C ILE A 240 29.64 0.43 21.58
N GLU A 241 30.15 -0.65 22.17
CA GLU A 241 31.49 -0.67 22.77
C GLU A 241 32.59 -0.37 21.73
N LYS A 242 32.45 -0.83 20.49
CA LYS A 242 33.41 -0.54 19.42
C LYS A 242 33.40 0.93 19.03
N LEU A 243 32.22 1.56 18.94
CA LEU A 243 32.07 2.99 18.67
C LEU A 243 32.69 3.83 19.79
N GLU A 244 32.35 3.54 21.05
CA GLU A 244 32.85 4.30 22.21
C GLU A 244 34.37 4.23 22.39
N ASN A 245 35.00 3.17 21.88
CA ASN A 245 36.44 2.96 21.96
C ASN A 245 37.20 3.30 20.66
N ASP A 246 36.55 3.89 19.64
CA ASP A 246 37.12 4.18 18.32
C ASP A 246 37.73 2.94 17.64
N THR A 247 37.06 1.79 17.75
CA THR A 247 37.50 0.49 17.20
C THR A 247 36.51 -0.15 16.22
N MET A 248 35.41 0.53 15.89
CA MET A 248 34.44 0.08 14.89
C MET A 248 35.09 -0.12 13.51
N GLY A 249 36.08 0.72 13.20
CA GLY A 249 36.75 0.70 11.90
C GLY A 249 35.90 1.41 10.86
N ASP A 250 36.04 0.95 9.62
CA ASP A 250 35.30 1.47 8.48
C ASP A 250 33.98 0.72 8.33
N TYR A 251 32.88 1.45 8.22
CA TYR A 251 31.53 0.92 8.10
C TYR A 251 30.58 1.97 7.53
N GLN A 252 29.62 1.51 6.72
CA GLN A 252 28.56 2.33 6.17
C GLN A 252 27.21 2.07 6.87
N VAL A 253 26.31 3.04 6.81
CA VAL A 253 24.91 2.95 7.26
C VAL A 253 23.95 3.22 6.11
N PRO A 254 22.75 2.60 6.03
CA PRO A 254 21.87 2.81 4.88
C PRO A 254 21.01 4.07 5.01
N ILE A 255 20.91 4.82 3.92
CA ILE A 255 19.96 5.92 3.70
C ILE A 255 18.98 5.47 2.61
N TRP A 256 17.69 5.45 2.93
CA TRP A 256 16.63 5.03 2.03
C TRP A 256 15.86 6.23 1.49
N PHE A 257 15.78 6.36 0.17
CA PHE A 257 14.90 7.29 -0.52
C PHE A 257 13.70 6.53 -1.10
N ASN A 258 12.50 7.07 -0.90
CA ASN A 258 11.25 6.41 -1.24
C ASN A 258 10.24 7.36 -1.89
N ASN A 259 9.37 6.80 -2.72
CA ASN A 259 8.06 7.40 -3.01
C ASN A 259 7.01 6.29 -3.10
N ILE A 260 5.91 6.43 -2.37
CA ILE A 260 4.80 5.46 -2.39
C ILE A 260 3.57 5.93 -3.16
N HIS A 261 3.41 7.25 -3.35
CA HIS A 261 2.33 7.86 -4.14
C HIS A 261 2.88 8.44 -5.43
N PRO A 262 2.78 7.70 -6.55
CA PRO A 262 3.52 8.01 -7.76
C PRO A 262 2.89 9.11 -8.61
N ASP A 263 1.68 9.56 -8.27
CA ASP A 263 1.09 10.78 -8.81
C ASP A 263 1.64 12.05 -8.11
N GLU A 264 2.49 11.90 -7.08
CA GLU A 264 3.28 12.95 -6.39
C GLU A 264 4.67 12.96 -7.05
N VAL A 265 4.67 13.43 -8.29
CA VAL A 265 5.60 12.95 -9.31
C VAL A 265 7.05 13.31 -9.02
N GLU A 266 7.26 14.46 -8.37
CA GLU A 266 8.56 14.95 -7.91
C GLU A 266 9.30 13.93 -7.04
N GLY A 267 8.58 13.19 -6.19
CA GLY A 267 9.19 12.21 -5.29
C GLY A 267 9.80 11.00 -6.01
N VAL A 268 9.34 10.70 -7.24
CA VAL A 268 9.95 9.67 -8.10
C VAL A 268 11.17 10.26 -8.82
N ASP A 269 10.99 11.43 -9.41
CA ASP A 269 11.97 12.03 -10.33
C ASP A 269 13.21 12.56 -9.57
N VAL A 270 13.05 13.07 -8.34
CA VAL A 270 14.15 13.51 -7.47
C VAL A 270 15.15 12.39 -7.17
N GLN A 271 14.68 11.16 -7.06
CA GLN A 271 15.55 10.01 -6.76
C GLN A 271 16.49 9.69 -7.92
N VAL A 272 16.06 9.94 -9.16
CA VAL A 272 16.92 9.77 -10.35
C VAL A 272 18.04 10.81 -10.33
N GLU A 273 17.72 12.06 -10.01
CA GLU A 273 18.70 13.16 -9.88
C GLU A 273 19.71 12.88 -8.76
N LEU A 274 19.24 12.49 -7.58
CA LEU A 274 20.12 12.15 -6.46
C LEU A 274 21.01 10.95 -6.79
N LEU A 275 20.48 9.93 -7.47
CA LEU A 275 21.29 8.82 -7.96
C LEU A 275 22.36 9.30 -8.94
N GLU A 276 22.00 10.11 -9.94
CA GLU A 276 22.95 10.65 -10.93
C GLU A 276 24.09 11.41 -10.25
N LYS A 277 23.76 12.33 -9.33
CA LYS A 277 24.75 13.11 -8.57
C LYS A 277 25.72 12.24 -7.81
N PHE A 278 25.22 11.36 -6.93
CA PHE A 278 26.09 10.53 -6.10
C PHE A 278 26.79 9.41 -6.89
N ALA A 279 26.24 8.98 -8.03
CA ALA A 279 26.88 7.99 -8.89
C ALA A 279 28.01 8.59 -9.74
N LEU A 280 27.88 9.82 -10.22
CA LEU A 280 28.74 10.37 -11.27
C LEU A 280 29.63 11.56 -10.85
N GLU A 281 29.24 12.34 -9.85
CA GLU A 281 29.97 13.55 -9.47
C GLU A 281 31.04 13.26 -8.40
N ASP A 282 32.20 13.93 -8.47
CA ASP A 282 33.23 13.90 -7.40
C ASP A 282 32.81 14.76 -6.19
N GLU A 283 32.19 15.92 -6.49
CA GLU A 283 31.75 16.92 -5.53
C GLU A 283 30.34 17.37 -5.88
N VAL A 284 29.40 17.22 -4.94
CA VAL A 284 28.02 17.71 -5.10
C VAL A 284 27.86 19.01 -4.34
N LYS A 285 27.52 20.08 -5.06
CA LYS A 285 27.29 21.41 -4.51
C LYS A 285 25.81 21.73 -4.42
N PHE A 286 25.39 22.28 -3.29
CA PHE A 286 24.02 22.74 -3.09
C PHE A 286 23.96 23.95 -2.17
N MET A 287 22.87 24.70 -2.23
CA MET A 287 22.65 25.82 -1.33
C MET A 287 22.07 25.33 0.00
N ASN A 288 22.48 25.97 1.10
CA ASN A 288 21.96 25.71 2.44
C ASN A 288 21.77 27.04 3.18
N THR A 289 21.10 27.02 4.34
CA THR A 289 20.83 28.21 5.15
C THR A 289 20.84 27.90 6.64
N ASP A 290 21.39 28.81 7.45
CA ASP A 290 21.29 28.75 8.91
C ASP A 290 20.03 29.47 9.46
N GLY A 291 19.13 29.87 8.55
CA GLY A 291 17.94 30.66 8.82
C GLY A 291 18.16 32.18 8.71
N ASP A 292 19.41 32.64 8.73
CA ASP A 292 19.78 34.05 8.58
C ASP A 292 20.54 34.33 7.27
N THR A 293 21.38 33.40 6.83
CA THR A 293 22.26 33.53 5.65
C THR A 293 22.29 32.26 4.84
N GLU A 294 22.13 32.39 3.52
CA GLU A 294 22.38 31.30 2.57
C GLU A 294 23.88 31.15 2.25
N PHE A 295 24.34 29.91 2.13
CA PHE A 295 25.71 29.55 1.79
C PHE A 295 25.76 28.28 0.92
N GLU A 296 26.85 28.08 0.19
CA GLU A 296 27.08 26.88 -0.62
C GLU A 296 27.72 25.80 0.26
N GLU A 297 27.10 24.63 0.30
CA GLU A 297 27.66 23.39 0.83
C GLU A 297 28.28 22.56 -0.29
N ASN A 298 29.30 21.77 0.05
CA ASN A 298 30.05 20.96 -0.90
C ASN A 298 30.33 19.58 -0.31
N LEU A 299 29.61 18.56 -0.77
CA LEU A 299 29.80 17.18 -0.38
C LEU A 299 30.88 16.54 -1.25
N ASN A 300 31.93 16.02 -0.63
CA ASN A 300 32.82 15.10 -1.30
C ASN A 300 32.16 13.72 -1.36
N VAL A 301 31.85 13.23 -2.57
CA VAL A 301 31.02 12.03 -2.71
C VAL A 301 31.73 10.78 -2.18
N ASP A 302 33.05 10.68 -2.31
CA ASP A 302 33.81 9.55 -1.77
C ASP A 302 33.77 9.53 -0.23
N GLU A 303 33.86 10.69 0.43
CA GLU A 303 33.71 10.81 1.89
C GLU A 303 32.28 10.47 2.34
N VAL A 304 31.26 10.86 1.57
CA VAL A 304 29.87 10.49 1.84
C VAL A 304 29.66 8.97 1.67
N LEU A 305 30.26 8.37 0.64
CA LEU A 305 30.16 6.92 0.39
C LEU A 305 31.03 6.10 1.35
N ASP A 306 32.03 6.67 2.02
CA ASP A 306 32.67 6.04 3.19
C ASP A 306 31.69 5.86 4.37
N ASP A 307 30.64 6.69 4.42
CA ASP A 307 29.68 6.72 5.52
C ASP A 307 28.33 6.07 5.20
N ALA A 308 27.85 6.16 3.96
CA ALA A 308 26.48 5.80 3.61
C ALA A 308 26.34 4.83 2.44
N ILE A 309 25.38 3.90 2.56
CA ILE A 309 24.82 3.13 1.43
C ILE A 309 23.50 3.80 1.03
N PHE A 310 23.38 4.26 -0.21
CA PHE A 310 22.12 4.81 -0.70
C PHE A 310 21.25 3.72 -1.32
N LEU A 311 19.98 3.71 -0.92
CA LEU A 311 18.96 2.77 -1.37
C LEU A 311 17.82 3.56 -2.01
N TYR A 312 17.63 3.40 -3.32
CA TYR A 312 16.64 4.16 -4.10
C TYR A 312 15.44 3.27 -4.44
N MET A 313 14.30 3.55 -3.80
CA MET A 313 13.00 2.99 -4.14
C MET A 313 12.20 4.04 -4.91
N PHE A 314 12.49 4.15 -6.21
CA PHE A 314 11.94 5.17 -7.10
C PHE A 314 10.43 5.28 -7.02
N THR A 315 9.74 4.14 -7.02
CA THR A 315 8.34 4.08 -6.63
C THR A 315 7.95 2.69 -6.16
N SER A 316 7.24 2.63 -5.02
CA SER A 316 6.61 1.40 -4.51
C SER A 316 5.30 1.06 -5.25
N ASN A 317 4.80 1.95 -6.11
CA ASN A 317 3.55 1.77 -6.86
C ASN A 317 3.72 2.03 -8.38
N PRO A 318 4.48 1.20 -9.11
CA PRO A 318 4.61 1.32 -10.57
C PRO A 318 3.28 1.39 -11.35
N ASP A 319 2.26 0.64 -10.90
CA ASP A 319 0.94 0.64 -11.55
C ASP A 319 0.27 2.02 -11.43
N GLY A 320 0.35 2.62 -10.24
CA GLY A 320 -0.10 3.99 -10.01
C GLY A 320 0.70 5.02 -10.81
N ARG A 321 2.01 4.82 -11.04
CA ARG A 321 2.81 5.74 -11.88
C ARG A 321 2.32 5.76 -13.31
N VAL A 322 2.06 4.58 -13.88
CA VAL A 322 1.55 4.46 -15.26
C VAL A 322 0.13 4.98 -15.38
N ALA A 323 -0.73 4.74 -14.38
CA ALA A 323 -2.11 5.20 -14.37
C ALA A 323 -2.27 6.66 -13.91
N ASN A 324 -1.22 7.28 -13.37
CA ASN A 324 -1.24 8.56 -12.67
C ASN A 324 -2.30 8.60 -11.56
N THR A 325 -2.23 7.59 -10.69
CA THR A 325 -3.11 7.42 -9.55
C THR A 325 -2.32 7.20 -8.27
N ARG A 326 -2.79 7.82 -7.19
CA ARG A 326 -2.30 7.56 -5.83
C ARG A 326 -2.40 6.09 -5.43
N ALA A 327 -3.53 5.47 -5.74
CA ALA A 327 -3.79 4.06 -5.42
C ALA A 327 -3.11 3.11 -6.42
N ASN A 328 -2.87 1.87 -6.01
CA ASN A 328 -2.42 0.79 -6.90
C ASN A 328 -3.56 0.31 -7.83
N ALA A 329 -3.28 -0.70 -8.67
CA ALA A 329 -4.24 -1.25 -9.62
C ALA A 329 -5.51 -1.86 -8.97
N GLU A 330 -5.42 -2.33 -7.73
CA GLU A 330 -6.56 -2.85 -6.95
C GLU A 330 -7.30 -1.74 -6.19
N GLY A 331 -6.87 -0.48 -6.30
CA GLY A 331 -7.51 0.68 -5.70
C GLY A 331 -7.14 0.92 -4.23
N PHE A 332 -6.02 0.37 -3.76
CA PHE A 332 -5.51 0.58 -2.40
C PHE A 332 -4.52 1.75 -2.34
N ASP A 333 -4.66 2.59 -1.32
CA ASP A 333 -3.60 3.51 -0.90
C ASP A 333 -2.55 2.68 -0.16
N LEU A 334 -1.37 2.52 -0.76
CA LEU A 334 -0.31 1.69 -0.19
C LEU A 334 0.30 2.32 1.07
N ASN A 335 0.24 3.65 1.23
CA ASN A 335 0.63 4.34 2.45
C ASN A 335 -0.44 4.21 3.55
N ARG A 336 -1.32 3.20 3.45
CA ARG A 336 -2.25 2.72 4.47
C ARG A 336 -2.17 1.20 4.65
N ASP A 337 -1.20 0.56 4.00
CA ASP A 337 -1.09 -0.90 3.94
C ASP A 337 0.22 -1.42 4.56
N ASN A 338 1.21 -0.60 4.91
CA ASN A 338 2.53 -1.09 5.35
C ASN A 338 2.49 -2.09 6.51
N ALA A 339 1.68 -1.81 7.54
CA ALA A 339 1.43 -2.76 8.61
C ALA A 339 0.59 -3.95 8.13
N TYR A 340 -0.47 -3.71 7.38
CA TYR A 340 -1.44 -4.77 7.01
C TYR A 340 -0.92 -5.75 5.95
N GLN A 341 -0.09 -5.26 5.03
CA GLN A 341 0.50 -5.98 3.90
C GLN A 341 -0.51 -6.81 3.12
N THR A 342 -1.65 -6.20 2.77
CA THR A 342 -2.68 -6.86 1.96
C THR A 342 -2.32 -6.88 0.48
N GLN A 343 -1.52 -5.92 0.03
CA GLN A 343 -1.09 -5.77 -1.36
C GLN A 343 0.28 -6.39 -1.61
N VAL A 344 0.47 -6.94 -2.82
CA VAL A 344 1.71 -7.62 -3.19
C VAL A 344 2.89 -6.65 -3.25
N GLU A 345 2.67 -5.41 -3.69
CA GLU A 345 3.68 -4.35 -3.71
C GLU A 345 4.22 -4.10 -2.29
N THR A 346 3.32 -3.91 -1.33
CA THR A 346 3.68 -3.66 0.08
C THR A 346 4.47 -4.82 0.68
N GLN A 347 4.05 -6.07 0.43
CA GLN A 347 4.74 -7.27 0.95
C GLN A 347 6.19 -7.32 0.46
N GLN A 348 6.41 -7.10 -0.84
CA GLN A 348 7.73 -7.18 -1.46
C GLN A 348 8.63 -6.01 -1.01
N VAL A 349 8.09 -4.80 -0.93
CA VAL A 349 8.85 -3.62 -0.46
C VAL A 349 9.24 -3.75 1.01
N ASN A 350 8.33 -4.19 1.88
CA ASN A 350 8.60 -4.29 3.31
C ASN A 350 9.58 -5.42 3.66
N GLU A 351 9.63 -6.50 2.86
CA GLU A 351 10.68 -7.52 2.98
C GLU A 351 12.07 -6.91 2.72
N VAL A 352 12.19 -6.03 1.71
CA VAL A 352 13.44 -5.33 1.42
C VAL A 352 13.76 -4.28 2.49
N LEU A 353 12.77 -3.55 3.00
CA LEU A 353 12.95 -2.63 4.13
C LEU A 353 13.47 -3.38 5.37
N SER A 354 12.91 -4.56 5.68
CA SER A 354 13.36 -5.37 6.80
C SER A 354 14.81 -5.83 6.61
N LYS A 355 15.14 -6.36 5.42
CA LYS A 355 16.49 -6.78 5.06
C LYS A 355 17.53 -5.67 5.26
N TRP A 356 17.17 -4.42 4.93
CA TRP A 356 18.10 -3.31 4.98
C TRP A 356 18.08 -2.53 6.30
N THR A 357 16.97 -2.49 7.04
CA THR A 357 16.86 -1.80 8.34
C THR A 357 17.60 -0.43 8.31
N PRO A 358 17.17 0.51 7.46
CA PRO A 358 17.94 1.73 7.20
C PRO A 358 18.05 2.61 8.44
N LEU A 359 19.12 3.40 8.52
CA LEU A 359 19.29 4.40 9.58
C LEU A 359 18.39 5.61 9.34
N SER A 360 18.30 6.07 8.08
CA SER A 360 17.44 7.18 7.68
C SER A 360 16.51 6.75 6.56
N PHE A 361 15.24 7.11 6.67
CA PHE A 361 14.20 6.79 5.69
C PHE A 361 13.46 8.07 5.30
N VAL A 362 13.65 8.49 4.05
CA VAL A 362 13.07 9.72 3.50
C VAL A 362 12.04 9.35 2.44
N ASP A 363 10.78 9.64 2.74
CA ASP A 363 9.63 9.39 1.87
C ASP A 363 9.16 10.71 1.26
N PHE A 364 9.33 10.84 -0.05
CA PHE A 364 9.02 12.05 -0.80
C PHE A 364 7.56 12.06 -1.27
N HIS A 365 6.78 13.04 -0.81
CA HIS A 365 5.33 13.19 -1.05
C HIS A 365 4.93 14.62 -1.50
N GLY A 366 3.66 14.75 -1.84
CA GLY A 366 2.92 16.00 -2.08
C GLY A 366 1.38 15.78 -2.09
N TYR A 367 0.52 16.71 -1.71
CA TYR A 367 0.74 18.12 -1.52
C TYR A 367 -0.11 18.60 -0.35
N VAL A 368 0.50 19.38 0.55
CA VAL A 368 -0.17 20.04 1.68
C VAL A 368 0.02 21.56 1.59
N ASP A 369 -0.69 22.31 2.43
CA ASP A 369 -0.47 23.77 2.49
C ASP A 369 0.83 24.07 3.24
N GLY A 370 1.85 24.50 2.49
CA GLY A 370 3.21 24.72 2.98
C GLY A 370 4.13 23.52 2.79
N PHE A 371 5.42 23.71 3.09
CA PHE A 371 6.44 22.68 2.98
C PHE A 371 6.60 21.97 4.33
N LEU A 372 6.03 20.77 4.44
CA LEU A 372 5.93 20.01 5.67
C LEU A 372 6.98 18.91 5.71
N ILE A 373 7.60 18.74 6.87
CA ILE A 373 8.56 17.65 7.13
C ILE A 373 8.21 17.02 8.48
N GLU A 374 8.14 15.69 8.54
CA GLU A 374 7.98 14.96 9.82
C GLU A 374 9.27 15.04 10.66
N PRO A 375 9.21 14.98 12.00
CA PRO A 375 8.34 14.13 12.82
C PRO A 375 6.91 14.62 13.06
N ALA A 376 6.04 13.70 13.47
CA ALA A 376 4.61 13.84 13.69
C ALA A 376 4.22 14.47 15.05
N THR A 377 2.95 14.88 15.19
CA THR A 377 2.34 15.24 16.47
C THR A 377 1.96 14.00 17.29
N PRO A 378 1.77 14.09 18.62
CA PRO A 378 1.14 12.99 19.36
C PRO A 378 -0.35 12.79 18.96
N PRO A 379 -0.97 11.65 19.31
CA PRO A 379 -0.40 10.55 20.09
C PRO A 379 0.62 9.73 19.29
N HIS A 380 1.61 9.19 20.00
CA HIS A 380 2.67 8.37 19.43
C HIS A 380 2.43 6.89 19.70
N ASN A 381 2.74 6.03 18.73
CA ASN A 381 2.66 4.58 18.94
C ASN A 381 3.58 4.17 20.11
N PRO A 382 3.07 3.51 21.17
CA PRO A 382 3.87 3.21 22.37
C PRO A 382 5.04 2.26 22.12
N ASN A 383 5.09 1.62 20.95
CA ASN A 383 6.14 0.69 20.57
C ASN A 383 7.43 1.37 20.07
N PHE A 384 7.42 2.69 19.90
CA PHE A 384 8.63 3.44 19.57
C PHE A 384 9.53 3.65 20.79
N GLU A 385 10.84 3.75 20.54
CA GLU A 385 11.82 4.26 21.50
C GLU A 385 12.00 5.77 21.23
N TYR A 386 10.93 6.53 21.44
CA TYR A 386 10.81 7.91 20.95
C TYR A 386 11.90 8.86 21.51
N ASP A 387 12.41 8.58 22.72
CA ASP A 387 13.50 9.34 23.35
C ASP A 387 14.85 9.21 22.62
N LEU A 388 15.03 8.16 21.82
CA LEU A 388 16.22 7.92 20.98
C LEU A 388 16.01 8.33 19.51
N LEU A 389 14.79 8.72 19.15
CA LEU A 389 14.44 9.07 17.77
C LEU A 389 14.25 10.58 17.60
N ILE A 390 13.48 11.19 18.50
CA ILE A 390 12.86 12.48 18.24
C ILE A 390 13.86 13.62 18.06
N ASP A 391 14.93 13.69 18.85
CA ASP A 391 15.88 14.80 18.78
C ASP A 391 16.61 14.78 17.42
N ASN A 392 17.09 13.62 16.99
CA ASN A 392 17.73 13.45 15.68
C ASN A 392 16.74 13.63 14.52
N MET A 393 15.50 13.17 14.65
CA MET A 393 14.47 13.42 13.64
C MET A 393 14.17 14.93 13.50
N MET A 394 14.08 15.68 14.60
CA MET A 394 13.89 17.12 14.55
C MET A 394 15.07 17.83 13.87
N GLU A 395 16.30 17.42 14.18
CA GLU A 395 17.50 18.00 13.57
C GLU A 395 17.62 17.65 12.08
N GLN A 396 17.40 16.38 11.70
CA GLN A 396 17.41 15.96 10.30
C GLN A 396 16.30 16.65 9.50
N ALA A 397 15.10 16.79 10.07
CA ALA A 397 14.00 17.52 9.44
C ALA A 397 14.35 18.99 9.17
N ASN A 398 15.06 19.65 10.10
CA ASN A 398 15.57 20.99 9.88
C ASN A 398 16.63 21.05 8.78
N ALA A 399 17.57 20.10 8.75
CA ALA A 399 18.59 20.03 7.69
C ALA A 399 17.95 19.87 6.30
N MET A 400 16.94 19.00 6.18
CA MET A 400 16.19 18.81 4.94
C MET A 400 15.38 20.05 4.55
N GLY A 401 14.73 20.70 5.51
CA GLY A 401 13.93 21.90 5.26
C GLY A 401 14.77 23.11 4.85
N GLN A 402 15.90 23.32 5.53
CA GLN A 402 16.86 24.40 5.24
C GLN A 402 17.46 24.25 3.84
N ALA A 403 17.94 23.06 3.50
CA ALA A 403 18.44 22.78 2.17
C ALA A 403 17.32 22.88 1.11
N GLY A 404 16.11 22.40 1.41
CA GLY A 404 14.98 22.48 0.49
C GLY A 404 14.57 23.92 0.15
N ILE A 405 14.44 24.81 1.15
CA ILE A 405 14.12 26.23 0.89
C ILE A 405 15.28 26.98 0.23
N ALA A 406 16.54 26.60 0.47
CA ALA A 406 17.69 27.26 -0.11
C ALA A 406 17.90 26.91 -1.60
N ASN A 407 17.35 25.79 -2.07
CA ASN A 407 17.42 25.36 -3.47
C ASN A 407 16.11 25.59 -4.24
N SER A 408 15.10 26.21 -3.63
CA SER A 408 13.80 26.52 -4.24
C SER A 408 13.38 27.97 -4.00
N GLU A 409 12.24 28.38 -4.56
CA GLU A 409 11.58 29.66 -4.29
C GLU A 409 10.69 29.61 -3.03
N LEU A 410 10.56 28.44 -2.39
CA LEU A 410 9.85 28.29 -1.13
C LEU A 410 10.57 29.07 -0.02
N THR A 411 9.85 29.99 0.64
CA THR A 411 10.45 30.86 1.65
C THR A 411 10.45 30.30 3.07
N SER A 412 9.81 29.13 3.28
CA SER A 412 9.65 28.53 4.61
C SER A 412 9.26 27.07 4.53
N TYR A 413 9.70 26.30 5.52
CA TYR A 413 9.19 24.97 5.84
C TYR A 413 8.67 24.96 7.28
N PHE A 414 7.96 23.90 7.65
CA PHE A 414 7.60 23.64 9.04
C PHE A 414 7.66 22.15 9.35
N ILE A 415 7.95 21.83 10.61
CA ILE A 415 7.94 20.45 11.10
C ILE A 415 6.54 20.12 11.63
N ALA A 416 5.95 19.00 11.22
CA ALA A 416 4.55 18.68 11.54
C ALA A 416 4.28 18.72 13.06
N LYS A 417 5.19 18.16 13.86
CA LYS A 417 5.16 18.20 15.33
C LYS A 417 5.01 19.60 15.95
N ASP A 418 5.61 20.63 15.33
CA ASP A 418 5.60 22.01 15.82
C ASP A 418 4.53 22.86 15.13
N GLY A 419 4.17 22.51 13.88
CA GLY A 419 3.22 23.24 13.06
C GLY A 419 1.76 22.87 13.29
N TYR A 420 1.48 21.62 13.68
CA TYR A 420 0.13 21.13 13.98
C TYR A 420 -0.13 21.03 15.49
N GLY A 421 -1.41 21.13 15.87
CA GLY A 421 -1.85 20.89 17.25
C GLY A 421 -2.18 19.41 17.52
N SER A 422 -2.85 18.76 16.57
CA SER A 422 -3.25 17.35 16.59
C SER A 422 -3.61 16.92 15.16
N GLY A 423 -3.72 15.60 14.95
CA GLY A 423 -4.25 15.02 13.71
C GLY A 423 -3.23 14.86 12.57
N TRP A 424 -1.93 15.07 12.81
CA TRP A 424 -0.84 14.56 11.99
C TRP A 424 0.03 13.64 12.85
N ASP A 425 -0.58 12.56 13.32
CA ASP A 425 -0.01 11.63 14.29
C ASP A 425 0.72 10.44 13.64
N ASP A 426 1.60 9.80 14.41
CA ASP A 426 2.31 8.56 14.06
C ASP A 426 1.84 7.36 14.91
N MET A 427 0.61 7.41 15.41
CA MET A 427 0.05 6.31 16.21
C MET A 427 -0.16 5.04 15.37
N THR A 428 -0.57 5.21 14.11
CA THR A 428 -0.74 4.08 13.19
C THR A 428 0.59 3.71 12.53
N PRO A 429 0.99 2.42 12.56
CA PRO A 429 2.18 1.96 11.84
C PRO A 429 1.91 1.73 10.34
N ALA A 430 0.78 2.19 9.80
CA ALA A 430 0.40 1.94 8.41
C ALA A 430 1.11 2.85 7.38
N TYR A 431 1.66 3.98 7.81
CA TYR A 431 2.40 4.90 6.93
C TYR A 431 3.83 4.43 6.75
N THR A 432 4.44 4.64 5.59
CA THR A 432 5.73 4.04 5.22
C THR A 432 6.87 4.52 6.11
N ALA A 433 7.00 5.84 6.29
CA ALA A 433 8.01 6.42 7.17
C ALA A 433 7.83 5.97 8.64
N ILE A 434 6.57 5.91 9.11
CA ILE A 434 6.24 5.48 10.47
C ILE A 434 6.48 3.97 10.66
N TYR A 435 6.21 3.16 9.64
CA TYR A 435 6.55 1.74 9.64
C TYR A 435 8.06 1.52 9.68
N ALA A 436 8.84 2.33 8.95
CA ALA A 436 10.30 2.28 8.99
C ALA A 436 10.87 2.64 10.39
N MET A 437 10.19 3.50 11.17
CA MET A 437 10.57 3.76 12.56
C MET A 437 10.51 2.50 13.45
N LEU A 438 9.60 1.55 13.18
CA LEU A 438 9.58 0.25 13.88
C LEU A 438 10.80 -0.62 13.56
N HIS A 439 11.52 -0.32 12.48
CA HIS A 439 12.83 -0.91 12.18
C HIS A 439 13.99 -0.14 12.82
N GLY A 440 13.75 0.97 13.53
CA GLY A 440 14.77 1.81 14.15
C GLY A 440 15.29 2.92 13.23
N ALA A 441 14.56 3.27 12.16
CA ALA A 441 14.93 4.34 11.24
C ALA A 441 14.46 5.73 11.73
N LEU A 442 15.20 6.77 11.36
CA LEU A 442 14.72 8.15 11.34
C LEU A 442 13.76 8.30 10.15
N GLY A 443 12.46 8.15 10.41
CA GLY A 443 11.41 8.16 9.38
C GLY A 443 10.87 9.55 9.09
N HIS A 444 10.90 9.97 7.83
CA HIS A 444 10.42 11.28 7.41
C HIS A 444 9.48 11.20 6.21
N THR A 445 8.22 11.55 6.39
CA THR A 445 7.39 12.04 5.28
C THR A 445 7.72 13.51 5.01
N ILE A 446 7.97 13.83 3.74
CA ILE A 446 8.17 15.20 3.25
C ILE A 446 7.05 15.54 2.28
N GLU A 447 6.32 16.63 2.50
CA GLU A 447 5.23 17.07 1.62
C GLU A 447 5.54 18.46 1.06
N VAL A 448 5.79 18.54 -0.26
CA VAL A 448 5.92 19.84 -0.95
C VAL A 448 4.54 20.45 -1.23
N PRO A 449 4.42 21.79 -1.34
CA PRO A 449 3.13 22.42 -1.50
C PRO A 449 2.56 22.39 -2.92
N THR A 450 3.39 22.14 -3.93
CA THR A 450 2.98 22.25 -5.33
C THR A 450 3.56 21.14 -6.19
N LEU A 451 2.81 20.76 -7.24
CA LEU A 451 3.34 19.95 -8.32
C LEU A 451 4.00 20.89 -9.34
N SER A 452 5.32 21.07 -9.25
CA SER A 452 6.08 22.08 -10.01
C SER A 452 7.59 21.81 -10.05
N GLN A 453 8.30 22.50 -10.96
CA GLN A 453 9.78 22.54 -10.95
C GLN A 453 10.33 22.99 -9.59
N ASP A 454 9.64 23.93 -8.93
CA ASP A 454 10.06 24.47 -7.63
C ASP A 454 9.92 23.43 -6.50
N GLY A 455 8.81 22.68 -6.49
CA GLY A 455 8.61 21.54 -5.60
C GLY A 455 9.67 20.46 -5.82
N TYR A 456 10.02 20.16 -7.07
CA TYR A 456 11.10 19.24 -7.41
C TYR A 456 12.45 19.72 -6.84
N ASN A 457 12.82 20.99 -7.06
CA ASN A 457 14.08 21.54 -6.54
C ASN A 457 14.15 21.52 -5.01
N ALA A 458 13.02 21.78 -4.33
CA ALA A 458 12.94 21.68 -2.88
C ALA A 458 13.23 20.25 -2.38
N LEU A 459 12.69 19.23 -3.07
CA LEU A 459 12.96 17.83 -2.71
C LEU A 459 14.40 17.41 -3.01
N VAL A 460 15.01 17.89 -4.10
CA VAL A 460 16.45 17.68 -4.36
C VAL A 460 17.27 18.23 -3.19
N GLY A 461 16.99 19.48 -2.79
CA GLY A 461 17.62 20.11 -1.64
C GLY A 461 17.42 19.28 -0.35
N SER A 462 16.22 18.79 -0.10
CA SER A 462 15.96 17.94 1.07
C SER A 462 16.71 16.61 1.05
N GLY A 463 16.80 15.93 -0.10
CA GLY A 463 17.60 14.70 -0.22
C GLY A 463 19.08 14.92 0.07
N LEU A 464 19.65 16.04 -0.41
CA LEU A 464 21.04 16.43 -0.13
C LEU A 464 21.23 16.83 1.33
N GLY A 465 20.28 17.56 1.92
CA GLY A 465 20.28 17.90 3.35
C GLY A 465 20.22 16.67 4.26
N ALA A 466 19.42 15.66 3.88
CA ALA A 466 19.35 14.38 4.58
C ALA A 466 20.69 13.64 4.53
N ALA A 467 21.29 13.53 3.34
CA ALA A 467 22.59 12.88 3.13
C ALA A 467 23.70 13.57 3.93
N ASN A 468 23.77 14.90 3.87
CA ASN A 468 24.76 15.69 4.61
C ASN A 468 24.60 15.51 6.13
N TYR A 469 23.36 15.53 6.65
CA TYR A 469 23.12 15.35 8.08
C TYR A 469 23.57 13.96 8.58
N VAL A 470 23.29 12.90 7.81
CA VAL A 470 23.75 11.54 8.16
C VAL A 470 25.26 11.43 8.10
N HIS A 471 25.90 11.97 7.05
CA HIS A 471 27.35 12.01 6.92
C HIS A 471 28.01 12.70 8.13
N ASP A 472 27.55 13.90 8.48
CA ASP A 472 28.13 14.70 9.57
C ASP A 472 27.96 14.06 10.97
N ASN A 473 26.96 13.19 11.14
CA ASN A 473 26.55 12.67 12.45
C ASN A 473 26.52 11.13 12.54
N LYS A 474 27.09 10.40 11.56
CA LYS A 474 26.97 8.94 11.41
C LYS A 474 27.13 8.15 12.71
N ASP A 475 28.23 8.38 13.44
CA ASP A 475 28.56 7.60 14.64
C ASP A 475 27.55 7.81 15.77
N GLN A 476 27.03 9.03 15.94
CA GLN A 476 26.00 9.33 16.93
C GLN A 476 24.68 8.66 16.54
N LEU A 477 24.22 8.89 15.31
CA LEU A 477 22.94 8.37 14.82
C LEU A 477 22.91 6.84 14.88
N TYR A 478 24.00 6.20 14.42
CA TYR A 478 24.09 4.74 14.45
C TYR A 478 24.16 4.19 15.87
N LYS A 479 24.84 4.88 16.80
CA LYS A 479 24.84 4.50 18.20
C LYS A 479 23.42 4.52 18.78
N GLU A 480 22.63 5.56 18.50
CA GLU A 480 21.26 5.65 19.00
C GLU A 480 20.36 4.55 18.42
N GLN A 481 20.50 4.22 17.14
CA GLN A 481 19.84 3.06 16.54
C GLN A 481 20.24 1.73 17.23
N LEU A 482 21.53 1.54 17.54
CA LEU A 482 21.99 0.37 18.28
C LEU A 482 21.41 0.31 19.70
N GLU A 483 21.23 1.45 20.37
CA GLU A 483 20.58 1.50 21.69
C GLU A 483 19.11 1.06 21.61
N ILE A 484 18.38 1.41 20.54
CA ILE A 484 17.02 0.90 20.29
C ILE A 484 17.03 -0.64 20.24
N PHE A 485 17.93 -1.22 19.45
CA PHE A 485 18.07 -2.68 19.33
C PHE A 485 18.51 -3.32 20.64
N LYS A 486 19.43 -2.69 21.36
CA LYS A 486 19.92 -3.17 22.66
C LYS A 486 18.81 -3.24 23.69
N ARG A 487 17.99 -2.20 23.82
CA ARG A 487 16.80 -2.27 24.71
C ARG A 487 15.89 -3.45 24.31
N GLY A 488 15.84 -3.74 23.00
CA GLY A 488 15.18 -4.92 22.42
C GLY A 488 15.68 -6.24 22.96
N VAL A 489 16.96 -6.51 22.69
CA VAL A 489 17.66 -7.74 23.09
C VAL A 489 17.68 -7.91 24.62
N ASP A 490 17.77 -6.82 25.38
CA ASP A 490 17.77 -6.87 26.84
C ASP A 490 16.38 -7.02 27.46
N GLY A 491 15.30 -7.03 26.65
CA GLY A 491 13.92 -7.02 27.14
C GLY A 491 13.56 -5.77 27.94
N GLU A 492 14.28 -4.66 27.74
CA GLU A 492 14.17 -3.45 28.53
C GLU A 492 12.95 -2.62 28.10
N ASP A 493 12.12 -2.22 29.06
CA ASP A 493 11.13 -1.15 28.90
C ASP A 493 11.61 0.09 29.65
N ASN A 494 12.40 0.89 28.93
CA ASN A 494 13.06 2.06 29.48
C ASN A 494 12.03 3.16 29.78
N ARG A 495 12.12 3.79 30.95
CA ARG A 495 11.14 4.83 31.38
C ARG A 495 11.41 6.21 30.81
N ALA A 496 12.54 6.43 30.13
CA ALA A 496 12.84 7.70 29.47
C ALA A 496 11.83 8.01 28.36
N VAL A 497 11.31 6.99 27.66
CA VAL A 497 10.26 7.16 26.65
C VAL A 497 8.96 7.76 27.19
N ASP A 498 8.67 7.59 28.50
CA ASP A 498 7.36 7.89 29.05
C ASP A 498 7.00 9.38 28.89
N GLU A 499 7.98 10.29 28.87
CA GLU A 499 7.74 11.74 28.75
C GLU A 499 7.15 12.17 27.40
N TYR A 500 7.30 11.35 26.36
CA TYR A 500 6.78 11.62 25.02
C TYR A 500 5.36 11.08 24.82
N TYR A 501 4.93 10.11 25.64
CA TYR A 501 3.59 9.56 25.60
C TYR A 501 2.65 10.40 26.46
N VAL A 502 1.93 11.29 25.79
CA VAL A 502 1.00 12.25 26.41
C VAL A 502 -0.44 12.00 25.99
N ASN A 503 -1.37 12.36 26.86
CA ASN A 503 -2.80 12.44 26.51
C ASN A 503 -3.12 13.76 25.76
N ALA A 504 -4.36 13.92 25.29
CA ALA A 504 -4.79 15.12 24.56
C ALA A 504 -4.72 16.43 25.40
N ALA A 505 -4.61 16.33 26.73
CA ALA A 505 -4.38 17.47 27.62
C ALA A 505 -2.90 17.85 27.78
N GLY A 506 -1.99 17.10 27.13
CA GLY A 506 -0.54 17.24 27.25
C GLY A 506 0.03 16.71 28.56
N GLU A 507 -0.72 15.87 29.28
CA GLU A 507 -0.23 15.23 30.50
C GLU A 507 0.52 13.95 30.13
N VAL A 508 1.69 13.77 30.75
CA VAL A 508 2.50 12.56 30.59
C VAL A 508 1.75 11.37 31.17
N ILE A 509 1.41 10.39 30.33
CA ILE A 509 0.76 9.14 30.70
C ILE A 509 1.71 7.94 30.62
N GLY A 510 2.77 8.03 29.80
CA GLY A 510 3.69 6.92 29.55
C GLY A 510 3.05 5.77 28.77
N ARG A 511 3.79 4.67 28.60
CA ARG A 511 3.23 3.41 28.06
C ARG A 511 2.23 2.82 29.06
N ASP A 512 1.10 2.30 28.57
CA ASP A 512 0.13 1.58 29.40
C ASP A 512 0.63 0.18 29.75
N ARG A 513 0.99 -0.01 31.02
CA ARG A 513 1.53 -1.28 31.53
C ARG A 513 0.49 -2.08 32.31
N GLY A 514 -0.73 -1.57 32.45
CA GLY A 514 -1.74 -2.15 33.34
C GLY A 514 -1.20 -2.43 34.74
N ASP A 515 -1.29 -3.69 35.18
CA ASP A 515 -0.77 -4.18 36.46
C ASP A 515 0.68 -4.71 36.38
N ASN A 516 1.34 -4.62 35.22
CA ASN A 516 2.68 -5.14 34.96
C ASN A 516 3.78 -4.09 35.17
N GLU A 517 5.00 -4.55 35.42
CA GLU A 517 6.18 -3.67 35.53
C GLU A 517 6.82 -3.36 34.17
N ASN A 518 6.58 -4.18 33.14
CA ASN A 518 7.11 -4.03 31.79
C ASN A 518 5.94 -3.91 30.81
N PHE A 519 6.03 -3.00 29.84
CA PHE A 519 5.07 -2.90 28.75
C PHE A 519 5.09 -4.16 27.88
N PHE A 520 6.28 -4.60 27.46
CA PHE A 520 6.47 -5.77 26.62
C PHE A 520 6.33 -7.07 27.42
N PRO A 521 5.62 -8.09 26.90
CA PRO A 521 5.62 -9.42 27.51
C PRO A 521 6.95 -10.13 27.28
N ASP A 522 7.17 -11.29 27.92
CA ASP A 522 8.36 -12.11 27.65
C ASP A 522 8.21 -12.89 26.34
N TYR A 523 7.00 -13.37 26.06
CA TYR A 523 6.68 -14.09 24.84
C TYR A 523 5.25 -13.83 24.37
N TYR A 524 5.04 -13.94 23.07
CA TYR A 524 3.73 -14.30 22.52
C TYR A 524 3.71 -15.77 22.10
N VAL A 525 2.60 -16.46 22.35
CA VAL A 525 2.38 -17.84 21.94
C VAL A 525 1.25 -17.87 20.93
N ILE A 526 1.54 -18.37 19.72
CA ILE A 526 0.55 -18.56 18.65
C ILE A 526 0.30 -20.07 18.48
N PRO A 527 -0.83 -20.60 19.00
CA PRO A 527 -1.15 -22.02 18.88
C PRO A 527 -1.42 -22.40 17.43
N THR A 528 -1.09 -23.65 17.08
CA THR A 528 -1.21 -24.17 15.70
C THR A 528 -2.05 -25.45 15.62
N ASP A 529 -2.68 -25.83 16.72
CA ASP A 529 -3.51 -27.04 16.82
C ASP A 529 -4.99 -26.73 17.00
N ASP A 530 -5.85 -27.51 16.34
CA ASP A 530 -7.30 -27.35 16.29
C ASP A 530 -8.00 -27.25 17.66
N LYS A 531 -7.30 -27.59 18.76
CA LYS A 531 -7.86 -27.54 20.12
C LYS A 531 -7.72 -26.16 20.77
N ASN A 532 -6.63 -25.46 20.49
CA ASN A 532 -6.32 -24.18 21.13
C ASN A 532 -6.17 -23.04 20.10
N GLN A 533 -6.57 -23.29 18.85
CA GLN A 533 -6.52 -22.33 17.77
C GLN A 533 -7.82 -22.41 16.96
N LYS A 534 -8.59 -21.33 16.92
CA LYS A 534 -9.82 -21.20 16.13
C LYS A 534 -9.57 -20.97 14.65
N ASN A 535 -8.38 -20.47 14.28
CA ASN A 535 -8.01 -20.22 12.89
C ASN A 535 -6.53 -20.50 12.63
N ALA A 536 -6.20 -21.78 12.41
CA ALA A 536 -4.82 -22.18 12.19
C ALA A 536 -4.23 -21.59 10.90
N LEU A 537 -5.03 -21.33 9.86
CA LEU A 537 -4.54 -20.67 8.64
C LEU A 537 -3.88 -19.32 8.95
N GLU A 538 -4.61 -18.47 9.68
CA GLU A 538 -4.12 -17.13 10.03
C GLU A 538 -2.97 -17.17 11.02
N ALA A 539 -2.90 -18.18 11.91
CA ALA A 539 -1.74 -18.42 12.76
C ALA A 539 -0.44 -18.68 11.95
N TYR A 540 -0.51 -19.48 10.88
CA TYR A 540 0.64 -19.71 10.00
C TYR A 540 0.99 -18.48 9.16
N LYS A 541 -0.01 -17.78 8.61
CA LYS A 541 0.22 -16.53 7.88
C LYS A 541 0.82 -15.43 8.78
N MET A 542 0.42 -15.38 10.05
CA MET A 542 0.99 -14.41 10.99
C MET A 542 2.45 -14.73 11.30
N ALA A 543 2.80 -15.99 11.51
CA ALA A 543 4.20 -16.38 11.67
C ALA A 543 5.05 -16.03 10.43
N ASP A 544 4.52 -16.26 9.22
CA ASP A 544 5.19 -15.87 7.96
C ASP A 544 5.36 -14.36 7.85
N TYR A 545 4.31 -13.61 8.18
CA TYR A 545 4.35 -12.14 8.23
C TYR A 545 5.43 -11.63 9.19
N LEU A 546 5.54 -12.19 10.40
CA LEU A 546 6.55 -11.77 11.38
C LEU A 546 7.97 -12.02 10.85
N ILE A 547 8.23 -13.23 10.34
CA ILE A 547 9.54 -13.62 9.79
C ILE A 547 9.93 -12.71 8.62
N ARG A 548 9.01 -12.43 7.69
CA ARG A 548 9.24 -11.53 6.54
C ARG A 548 9.68 -10.14 6.96
N ASN A 549 9.20 -9.67 8.11
CA ASN A 549 9.55 -8.36 8.66
C ASN A 549 10.73 -8.42 9.65
N GLY A 550 11.44 -9.55 9.72
CA GLY A 550 12.67 -9.70 10.51
C GLY A 550 12.44 -9.92 12.00
N VAL A 551 11.21 -10.28 12.39
CA VAL A 551 10.91 -10.71 13.76
C VAL A 551 11.29 -12.17 13.90
N GLU A 552 12.08 -12.48 14.92
CA GLU A 552 12.43 -13.84 15.28
C GLU A 552 11.19 -14.59 15.77
N VAL A 553 10.94 -15.75 15.18
CA VAL A 553 9.89 -16.67 15.58
C VAL A 553 10.53 -18.03 15.83
N GLU A 554 10.13 -18.67 16.92
CA GLU A 554 10.54 -20.03 17.25
C GLU A 554 9.38 -21.01 17.15
N LYS A 555 9.72 -22.30 17.12
CA LYS A 555 8.77 -23.42 17.13
C LYS A 555 9.09 -24.42 18.23
N THR A 556 8.08 -24.80 19.02
CA THR A 556 8.28 -25.79 20.09
C THR A 556 8.68 -27.16 19.51
N VAL A 557 9.75 -27.77 20.04
CA VAL A 557 10.24 -29.11 19.62
C VAL A 557 9.66 -30.25 20.46
N LYS A 558 8.96 -29.91 21.55
CA LYS A 558 8.26 -30.81 22.46
C LYS A 558 7.03 -30.08 23.04
N PRO A 559 6.03 -30.81 23.59
CA PRO A 559 4.89 -30.15 24.24
C PRO A 559 5.32 -29.26 25.40
N VAL A 560 4.65 -28.13 25.55
CA VAL A 560 4.87 -27.11 26.60
C VAL A 560 3.57 -26.84 27.35
N GLU A 561 3.68 -26.21 28.51
CA GLU A 561 2.53 -25.83 29.34
C GLU A 561 2.70 -24.37 29.75
N VAL A 562 1.66 -23.57 29.52
CA VAL A 562 1.57 -22.13 29.77
C VAL A 562 0.23 -21.93 30.48
N ASP A 563 0.24 -21.35 31.68
CA ASP A 563 -0.96 -21.11 32.49
C ASP A 563 -1.93 -22.30 32.62
N GLY A 564 -1.37 -23.51 32.67
CA GLY A 564 -2.12 -24.77 32.77
C GLY A 564 -2.74 -25.27 31.46
N VAL A 565 -2.57 -24.52 30.36
CA VAL A 565 -2.90 -24.93 29.00
C VAL A 565 -1.71 -25.66 28.40
N LYS A 566 -1.97 -26.83 27.83
CA LYS A 566 -0.94 -27.66 27.20
C LYS A 566 -0.92 -27.46 25.70
N TYR A 567 0.16 -26.88 25.21
CA TYR A 567 0.42 -26.71 23.79
C TYR A 567 1.28 -27.86 23.24
N PRO A 568 0.96 -28.40 22.05
CA PRO A 568 1.70 -29.50 21.46
C PRO A 568 3.07 -29.05 20.92
N LYS A 569 3.83 -30.02 20.42
CA LYS A 569 5.00 -29.72 19.58
C LYS A 569 4.51 -29.01 18.32
N GLY A 570 5.17 -27.92 17.95
CA GLY A 570 4.90 -27.19 16.72
C GLY A 570 4.13 -25.88 16.90
N THR A 571 3.85 -25.50 18.14
CA THR A 571 3.36 -24.16 18.51
C THR A 571 4.42 -23.11 18.21
N PHE A 572 4.01 -21.95 17.70
CA PHE A 572 4.92 -20.84 17.44
C PHE A 572 5.05 -19.97 18.68
N ILE A 573 6.27 -19.50 18.92
CA ILE A 573 6.65 -18.64 20.04
C ILE A 573 7.34 -17.42 19.44
N VAL A 574 6.93 -16.22 19.83
CA VAL A 574 7.62 -14.97 19.50
C VAL A 574 8.34 -14.53 20.77
N PRO A 575 9.66 -14.77 20.90
CA PRO A 575 10.45 -14.19 21.99
C PRO A 575 10.44 -12.67 21.87
N MET A 576 10.32 -11.94 22.98
CA MET A 576 10.28 -10.47 22.95
C MET A 576 11.61 -9.82 23.34
N ASP A 577 12.58 -10.61 23.79
CA ASP A 577 13.99 -10.26 24.01
C ASP A 577 14.77 -10.26 22.68
N GLN A 578 14.28 -9.47 21.71
CA GLN A 578 14.88 -9.33 20.37
C GLN A 578 14.87 -7.87 19.89
N ALA A 579 15.79 -7.52 19.00
CA ALA A 579 15.92 -6.16 18.46
C ALA A 579 14.63 -5.62 17.81
N LYS A 580 13.84 -6.48 17.16
CA LYS A 580 12.59 -6.12 16.48
C LYS A 580 11.33 -6.19 17.36
N ARG A 581 11.47 -6.23 18.70
CA ARG A 581 10.33 -6.35 19.62
C ARG A 581 9.27 -5.25 19.49
N GLY A 582 9.68 -4.03 19.14
CA GLY A 582 8.74 -2.92 18.92
C GLY A 582 7.79 -3.21 17.75
N LEU A 583 8.34 -3.69 16.62
CA LEU A 583 7.54 -4.14 15.48
C LEU A 583 6.65 -5.33 15.86
N ALA A 584 7.20 -6.35 16.53
CA ALA A 584 6.41 -7.52 16.94
C ALA A 584 5.21 -7.14 17.83
N ASN A 585 5.45 -6.31 18.85
CA ASN A 585 4.42 -5.88 19.79
C ASN A 585 3.37 -4.98 19.14
N ALA A 586 3.78 -4.04 18.26
CA ALA A 586 2.85 -3.18 17.53
C ALA A 586 1.81 -3.96 16.69
N MET A 587 2.15 -5.18 16.27
CA MET A 587 1.28 -6.04 15.45
C MET A 587 0.40 -6.97 16.29
N LEU A 588 0.81 -7.29 17.53
CA LEU A 588 0.24 -8.37 18.34
C LEU A 588 -0.45 -7.90 19.63
N TYR A 589 -0.11 -6.73 20.17
CA TYR A 589 -0.74 -6.22 21.38
C TYR A 589 -2.20 -5.78 21.15
N GLU A 590 -2.93 -5.56 22.24
CA GLU A 590 -4.37 -5.27 22.22
C GLU A 590 -4.71 -3.95 21.50
N GLY A 591 -3.79 -2.98 21.51
CA GLY A 591 -4.01 -1.61 21.03
C GLY A 591 -4.35 -0.63 22.15
N ASP A 592 -4.36 0.67 21.83
CA ASP A 592 -4.69 1.73 22.79
C ASP A 592 -6.01 2.44 22.46
N ASN A 593 -6.68 2.93 23.50
CA ASN A 593 -7.80 3.85 23.36
C ASN A 593 -7.31 5.30 23.39
N VAL A 594 -7.29 5.97 22.24
CA VAL A 594 -6.87 7.38 22.10
C VAL A 594 -8.06 8.33 21.88
N SER A 595 -9.26 7.92 22.30
CA SER A 595 -10.51 8.66 22.03
C SER A 595 -10.65 10.00 22.76
N ASP A 596 -9.68 10.38 23.61
CA ASP A 596 -9.59 11.71 24.21
C ASP A 596 -9.07 12.77 23.23
N TRP A 597 -8.37 12.35 22.17
CA TRP A 597 -7.92 13.22 21.08
C TRP A 597 -9.07 13.67 20.18
N ASP A 598 -8.99 14.91 19.71
CA ASP A 598 -10.04 15.53 18.89
C ASP A 598 -9.95 15.19 17.39
N ALA A 599 -8.76 14.79 16.93
CA ALA A 599 -8.48 14.40 15.56
C ALA A 599 -7.36 13.36 15.50
N MET A 600 -7.53 12.37 14.61
CA MET A 600 -6.50 11.45 14.16
C MET A 600 -6.42 11.51 12.64
N TYR A 601 -5.22 11.31 12.09
CA TYR A 601 -5.04 11.36 10.63
C TYR A 601 -5.75 10.19 9.94
N ASP A 602 -5.68 8.99 10.53
CA ASP A 602 -6.27 7.75 10.01
C ASP A 602 -6.49 6.70 11.13
N PRO A 603 -7.24 5.60 10.87
CA PRO A 603 -7.24 4.38 11.67
C PRO A 603 -5.90 3.90 12.24
N ILE A 604 -5.92 3.51 13.52
CA ILE A 604 -4.77 3.08 14.31
C ILE A 604 -4.84 1.62 14.76
N VAL A 605 -6.01 0.96 14.71
CA VAL A 605 -6.11 -0.43 15.16
C VAL A 605 -5.37 -1.35 14.21
N VAL A 606 -4.50 -2.21 14.78
CA VAL A 606 -3.78 -3.28 14.06
C VAL A 606 -4.16 -4.66 14.55
N ASN A 607 -4.15 -4.90 15.88
CA ASN A 607 -4.46 -6.15 16.59
C ASN A 607 -4.82 -7.33 15.65
N PHE A 608 -3.80 -8.01 15.12
CA PHE A 608 -4.04 -8.99 14.08
C PHE A 608 -4.78 -10.23 14.57
N SER A 609 -4.59 -10.61 15.83
CA SER A 609 -5.28 -11.76 16.43
C SER A 609 -6.79 -11.61 16.32
N ASP A 610 -7.34 -10.46 16.71
CA ASP A 610 -8.79 -10.25 16.64
C ASP A 610 -9.25 -9.97 15.20
N LEU A 611 -8.49 -9.17 14.44
CA LEU A 611 -8.92 -8.74 13.10
C LEU A 611 -8.78 -9.82 12.03
N ARG A 612 -7.88 -10.80 12.22
CA ARG A 612 -7.73 -12.01 11.38
C ARG A 612 -8.28 -13.27 12.06
N GLY A 613 -8.57 -13.20 13.35
CA GLY A 613 -9.35 -14.19 14.09
C GLY A 613 -8.57 -15.43 14.49
N PHE A 614 -7.29 -15.28 14.87
CA PHE A 614 -6.48 -16.36 15.42
C PHE A 614 -6.22 -16.13 16.93
N ASP A 615 -6.08 -17.22 17.67
CA ASP A 615 -5.78 -17.16 19.11
C ASP A 615 -4.31 -16.82 19.35
N LEU A 616 -4.07 -15.95 20.33
CA LEU A 616 -2.79 -15.45 20.76
C LEU A 616 -2.77 -15.41 22.28
N GLU A 617 -1.71 -15.91 22.90
CA GLU A 617 -1.52 -15.82 24.35
C GLU A 617 -0.29 -14.96 24.66
N GLU A 618 -0.48 -13.94 25.49
CA GLU A 618 0.59 -13.14 26.06
C GLU A 618 1.18 -13.85 27.29
N VAL A 619 2.51 -14.02 27.35
CA VAL A 619 3.19 -14.73 28.44
C VAL A 619 4.23 -13.84 29.11
N ARG A 620 4.13 -13.75 30.45
CA ARG A 620 5.03 -12.96 31.30
C ARG A 620 5.83 -13.83 32.28
N THR A 621 6.41 -14.91 31.76
CA THR A 621 7.33 -15.75 32.53
C THR A 621 8.62 -15.92 31.75
N GLU A 622 9.66 -15.20 32.18
CA GLU A 622 11.05 -15.35 31.74
C GLU A 622 11.50 -16.83 31.68
N ASP A 623 12.35 -17.16 30.71
CA ASP A 623 12.96 -18.48 30.49
C ASP A 623 11.94 -19.64 30.29
N LEU A 624 10.65 -19.35 30.06
CA LEU A 624 9.63 -20.38 29.96
C LEU A 624 9.90 -21.34 28.80
N PHE A 625 10.53 -20.89 27.72
CA PHE A 625 10.74 -21.69 26.51
C PHE A 625 12.18 -22.21 26.34
N ASP A 626 13.09 -21.92 27.27
CA ASP A 626 14.50 -22.34 27.26
C ASP A 626 14.74 -23.81 26.93
N GLY A 627 15.42 -24.05 25.81
CA GLY A 627 15.74 -25.39 25.31
C GLY A 627 14.51 -26.25 25.01
N LYS A 628 13.34 -25.61 24.79
CA LYS A 628 12.07 -26.26 24.39
C LYS A 628 11.66 -25.90 22.95
N THR A 629 12.34 -24.93 22.35
CA THR A 629 12.09 -24.35 21.05
C THR A 629 13.30 -24.49 20.13
N GLN A 630 13.11 -24.08 18.88
CA GLN A 630 14.14 -23.88 17.86
C GLN A 630 13.65 -22.76 16.95
N GLU A 631 14.57 -22.00 16.36
CA GLU A 631 14.26 -20.97 15.37
C GLU A 631 13.43 -21.50 14.19
N LEU A 632 12.57 -20.64 13.66
CA LEU A 632 11.70 -20.88 12.51
C LEU A 632 12.05 -19.90 11.38
N GLU A 633 12.74 -20.42 10.37
CA GLU A 633 13.16 -19.66 9.18
C GLU A 633 12.01 -19.33 8.21
N GLU A 634 10.96 -20.16 8.20
CA GLU A 634 9.82 -20.02 7.28
C GLU A 634 8.59 -20.70 7.89
N ALA A 635 7.43 -20.05 7.79
CA ALA A 635 6.15 -20.59 8.24
C ALA A 635 5.28 -21.04 7.07
N VAL A 636 5.49 -22.28 6.61
CA VAL A 636 4.68 -22.85 5.53
C VAL A 636 3.34 -23.36 6.04
N VAL A 637 2.25 -22.82 5.49
CA VAL A 637 0.88 -23.32 5.74
C VAL A 637 0.80 -24.81 5.34
N PRO A 638 0.36 -25.71 6.23
CA PRO A 638 0.28 -27.13 5.91
C PRO A 638 -0.83 -27.41 4.89
N THR A 639 -0.71 -28.52 4.14
CA THR A 639 -1.81 -29.01 3.29
C THR A 639 -2.94 -29.61 4.13
N SER A 640 -4.17 -29.49 3.65
CA SER A 640 -5.35 -30.05 4.32
C SER A 640 -5.34 -31.57 4.42
N THR A 641 -5.73 -32.10 5.59
CA THR A 641 -5.87 -33.56 5.78
C THR A 641 -7.32 -33.98 5.84
N ILE A 642 -7.77 -34.76 4.85
CA ILE A 642 -9.13 -35.33 4.82
C ILE A 642 -9.22 -36.57 5.72
N LYS A 643 -10.11 -36.52 6.71
CA LYS A 643 -10.30 -37.61 7.68
C LYS A 643 -10.95 -38.85 7.03
N GLY A 644 -10.16 -39.88 6.75
CA GLY A 644 -10.64 -41.18 6.27
C GLY A 644 -11.16 -41.17 4.83
N ASN A 645 -12.16 -42.02 4.54
CA ASN A 645 -12.81 -42.09 3.22
C ASN A 645 -14.34 -42.35 3.32
N PRO A 646 -15.09 -41.59 4.12
CA PRO A 646 -16.56 -41.60 4.08
C PRO A 646 -17.07 -41.11 2.71
N PRO A 647 -18.37 -41.24 2.40
CA PRO A 647 -18.95 -40.66 1.18
C PRO A 647 -18.95 -39.13 1.19
N LYS A 648 -19.14 -38.52 2.36
CA LYS A 648 -19.23 -37.08 2.59
C LYS A 648 -18.36 -36.66 3.77
N GLN A 649 -17.82 -35.45 3.72
CA GLN A 649 -17.19 -34.75 4.83
C GLN A 649 -18.07 -33.57 5.24
N ILE A 650 -17.96 -33.18 6.50
CA ILE A 650 -18.20 -31.81 6.95
C ILE A 650 -16.91 -31.04 6.65
N LEU A 651 -17.01 -29.93 5.95
CA LEU A 651 -15.99 -28.91 5.76
C LEU A 651 -16.35 -27.77 6.71
N GLU A 652 -15.48 -27.53 7.70
CA GLU A 652 -15.74 -26.59 8.78
C GLU A 652 -15.66 -25.15 8.26
N ASN A 653 -16.61 -24.29 8.63
CA ASN A 653 -16.60 -22.87 8.26
C ASN A 653 -15.67 -22.06 9.19
N SER A 654 -14.39 -22.46 9.24
CA SER A 654 -13.40 -21.92 10.18
C SER A 654 -12.34 -21.03 9.55
N THR A 655 -12.11 -21.12 8.23
CA THR A 655 -11.06 -20.38 7.52
C THR A 655 -11.55 -19.73 6.23
N ASN A 656 -10.88 -18.66 5.79
CA ASN A 656 -11.14 -18.04 4.48
C ASN A 656 -10.88 -19.02 3.31
N ASP A 657 -9.94 -19.95 3.48
CA ASP A 657 -9.70 -21.02 2.50
C ASP A 657 -10.86 -22.02 2.42
N ALA A 658 -11.58 -22.30 3.51
CA ALA A 658 -12.79 -23.12 3.46
C ALA A 658 -13.86 -22.48 2.56
N ILE A 659 -14.04 -21.16 2.67
CA ILE A 659 -14.95 -20.37 1.80
C ILE A 659 -14.49 -20.45 0.34
N ARG A 660 -13.18 -20.28 0.08
CA ARG A 660 -12.61 -20.39 -1.28
C ARG A 660 -12.84 -21.77 -1.88
N VAL A 661 -12.71 -22.83 -1.07
CA VAL A 661 -13.00 -24.22 -1.49
C VAL A 661 -14.48 -24.42 -1.80
N VAL A 662 -15.40 -23.85 -1.00
CA VAL A 662 -16.84 -23.88 -1.31
C VAL A 662 -17.12 -23.23 -2.66
N ASN A 663 -16.60 -22.03 -2.89
CA ASN A 663 -16.78 -21.32 -4.16
C ASN A 663 -16.17 -22.08 -5.35
N ALA A 664 -14.98 -22.67 -5.18
CA ALA A 664 -14.36 -23.48 -6.22
C ALA A 664 -15.16 -24.75 -6.55
N LEU A 665 -15.72 -25.41 -5.53
CA LEU A 665 -16.60 -26.58 -5.70
C LEU A 665 -17.88 -26.21 -6.48
N LEU A 666 -18.52 -25.09 -6.12
CA LEU A 666 -19.71 -24.62 -6.81
C LEU A 666 -19.41 -24.26 -8.28
N ALA A 667 -18.29 -23.58 -8.54
CA ALA A 667 -17.85 -23.24 -9.89
C ALA A 667 -17.59 -24.48 -10.77
N ASP A 668 -17.09 -25.56 -10.16
CA ASP A 668 -16.92 -26.87 -10.80
C ASP A 668 -18.22 -27.70 -10.92
N GLY A 669 -19.36 -27.11 -10.57
CA GLY A 669 -20.69 -27.73 -10.64
C GLY A 669 -20.87 -28.87 -9.64
N LYS A 670 -20.12 -28.86 -8.53
CA LYS A 670 -20.23 -29.85 -7.45
C LYS A 670 -21.33 -29.45 -6.48
N THR A 671 -21.91 -30.45 -5.84
CA THR A 671 -22.92 -30.22 -4.80
C THR A 671 -22.24 -29.87 -3.49
N VAL A 672 -22.55 -28.68 -2.97
CA VAL A 672 -22.26 -28.27 -1.59
C VAL A 672 -23.60 -28.16 -0.87
N GLU A 673 -23.66 -28.73 0.33
CA GLU A 673 -24.77 -28.57 1.25
C GLU A 673 -24.31 -27.67 2.41
N VAL A 674 -25.20 -26.86 2.99
CA VAL A 674 -24.96 -26.11 4.23
C VAL A 674 -25.82 -26.70 5.34
N LEU A 675 -25.27 -26.83 6.54
CA LEU A 675 -25.99 -27.33 7.71
C LEU A 675 -26.88 -26.23 8.31
N THR A 676 -28.15 -26.53 8.53
CA THR A 676 -29.12 -25.56 9.09
C THR A 676 -29.45 -25.81 10.57
N GLU A 677 -28.92 -26.89 11.16
CA GLU A 677 -29.01 -27.15 12.60
C GLU A 677 -27.68 -27.69 13.16
N SER A 678 -27.36 -27.30 14.40
CA SER A 678 -26.29 -27.93 15.16
C SER A 678 -26.74 -29.26 15.76
N LYS A 679 -26.10 -30.36 15.32
CA LYS A 679 -26.36 -31.72 15.79
C LYS A 679 -25.07 -32.53 15.96
N GLY A 680 -24.49 -32.44 17.14
CA GLY A 680 -23.46 -33.35 17.63
C GLY A 680 -22.04 -32.96 17.20
N LYS A 681 -21.69 -33.16 15.93
CA LYS A 681 -20.40 -32.72 15.33
C LYS A 681 -20.62 -31.87 14.07
N ALA A 682 -21.88 -31.74 13.68
CA ALA A 682 -22.32 -30.89 12.61
C ALA A 682 -22.80 -29.62 13.29
N GLU A 683 -22.18 -28.50 12.97
CA GLU A 683 -22.60 -27.19 13.46
C GLU A 683 -23.38 -26.46 12.36
N ALA A 684 -24.35 -25.62 12.73
CA ALA A 684 -25.06 -24.81 11.76
C ALA A 684 -24.08 -23.88 11.03
N GLY A 685 -24.24 -23.76 9.71
CA GLY A 685 -23.36 -23.00 8.81
C GLY A 685 -22.11 -23.73 8.33
N ASP A 686 -21.79 -24.92 8.86
CA ASP A 686 -20.77 -25.78 8.27
C ASP A 686 -21.24 -26.36 6.92
N PHE A 687 -20.29 -26.73 6.06
CA PHE A 687 -20.57 -27.27 4.74
C PHE A 687 -20.49 -28.79 4.71
N VAL A 688 -21.30 -29.43 3.88
CA VAL A 688 -21.28 -30.87 3.65
C VAL A 688 -20.97 -31.14 2.18
N VAL A 689 -19.85 -31.81 1.93
CA VAL A 689 -19.29 -32.00 0.59
C VAL A 689 -18.92 -33.47 0.34
N ALA A 690 -18.97 -33.90 -0.93
CA ALA A 690 -18.54 -35.24 -1.30
C ALA A 690 -17.04 -35.39 -1.10
N THR A 691 -16.61 -36.46 -0.42
CA THR A 691 -15.19 -36.66 -0.07
C THR A 691 -14.28 -36.78 -1.29
N ASN A 692 -14.79 -37.28 -2.41
CA ASN A 692 -14.00 -37.40 -3.64
C ASN A 692 -13.79 -36.06 -4.35
N ASP A 693 -14.75 -35.15 -4.26
CA ASP A 693 -14.64 -33.84 -4.90
C ASP A 693 -13.70 -32.93 -4.09
N LEU A 694 -13.83 -32.94 -2.75
CA LEU A 694 -12.97 -32.17 -1.84
C LEU A 694 -11.47 -32.50 -1.97
N ARG A 695 -11.12 -33.75 -2.34
CA ARG A 695 -9.72 -34.19 -2.49
C ARG A 695 -8.92 -33.40 -3.52
N ALA A 696 -9.58 -32.80 -4.51
CA ALA A 696 -8.91 -32.04 -5.56
C ALA A 696 -8.28 -30.74 -5.05
N TYR A 697 -8.75 -30.22 -3.90
CA TYR A 697 -8.35 -28.91 -3.37
C TYR A 697 -7.44 -29.01 -2.14
N ALA A 698 -7.21 -30.23 -1.62
CA ALA A 698 -6.49 -30.42 -0.35
C ALA A 698 -5.00 -30.04 -0.41
N ASP A 699 -4.42 -30.01 -1.61
CA ASP A 699 -3.03 -29.60 -1.83
C ASP A 699 -2.88 -28.09 -2.02
N ASP A 700 -3.96 -27.37 -2.39
CA ASP A 700 -3.94 -25.95 -2.74
C ASP A 700 -4.47 -25.03 -1.63
N TYR A 701 -5.27 -25.57 -0.69
CA TYR A 701 -5.96 -24.82 0.36
C TYR A 701 -5.81 -25.47 1.74
N TYR A 702 -5.89 -24.66 2.79
CA TYR A 702 -6.00 -25.13 4.18
C TYR A 702 -7.42 -25.05 4.73
N PHE A 703 -7.98 -26.21 5.06
CA PHE A 703 -9.32 -26.36 5.60
C PHE A 703 -9.42 -27.58 6.51
N GLU A 704 -10.38 -27.50 7.43
CA GLU A 704 -10.63 -28.54 8.41
C GLU A 704 -11.83 -29.39 8.02
N THR A 705 -11.77 -30.68 8.32
CA THR A 705 -12.84 -31.61 7.98
C THR A 705 -13.22 -32.53 9.13
N GLN A 706 -14.49 -32.94 9.13
CA GLN A 706 -14.99 -34.05 9.96
C GLN A 706 -15.75 -35.07 9.14
N VAL A 707 -15.74 -36.33 9.61
CA VAL A 707 -16.50 -37.41 8.97
C VAL A 707 -18.01 -37.15 9.10
N PHE A 708 -18.71 -36.98 7.99
CA PHE A 708 -20.17 -36.96 7.96
C PHE A 708 -20.72 -38.40 7.96
N GLY A 709 -21.27 -38.83 9.11
CA GLY A 709 -21.66 -40.22 9.37
C GLY A 709 -22.94 -40.69 8.66
N ASN A 710 -23.03 -42.00 8.40
CA ASN A 710 -24.14 -42.69 7.71
C ASN A 710 -25.47 -42.81 8.52
N GLY A 711 -25.99 -41.76 9.19
CA GLY A 711 -27.36 -41.87 9.74
C GLY A 711 -27.77 -41.06 10.97
N LYS A 712 -27.30 -39.83 11.15
CA LYS A 712 -28.13 -38.83 11.84
C LYS A 712 -28.31 -37.68 10.86
N ASN A 713 -29.54 -37.54 10.35
CA ASN A 713 -29.92 -36.45 9.46
C ASN A 713 -29.81 -35.16 10.29
N ALA A 714 -28.68 -34.48 10.19
CA ALA A 714 -28.67 -33.04 10.38
C ALA A 714 -29.40 -32.44 9.17
N GLU A 715 -30.21 -31.43 9.41
CA GLU A 715 -30.88 -30.71 8.35
C GLU A 715 -29.85 -29.91 7.54
N THR A 716 -30.03 -29.94 6.23
CA THR A 716 -29.11 -29.31 5.28
C THR A 716 -29.91 -28.71 4.14
N GLU A 717 -29.41 -27.60 3.62
CA GLU A 717 -29.85 -27.00 2.36
C GLU A 717 -28.76 -27.15 1.31
N VAL A 718 -29.13 -27.13 0.04
CA VAL A 718 -28.17 -27.18 -1.08
C VAL A 718 -27.83 -25.74 -1.46
N LEU A 719 -26.54 -25.46 -1.63
CA LEU A 719 -26.09 -24.18 -2.15
C LEU A 719 -26.15 -24.19 -3.68
N GLU A 720 -26.81 -23.18 -4.24
CA GLU A 720 -26.67 -22.83 -5.66
C GLU A 720 -25.45 -21.89 -5.84
N GLN A 721 -24.93 -21.77 -7.08
CA GLN A 721 -23.85 -20.84 -7.38
C GLN A 721 -24.35 -19.40 -7.20
N PRO A 722 -23.79 -18.61 -6.28
CA PRO A 722 -24.27 -17.24 -6.06
C PRO A 722 -23.84 -16.31 -7.20
N SER A 723 -24.77 -15.46 -7.64
CA SER A 723 -24.49 -14.30 -8.48
C SER A 723 -24.32 -13.05 -7.60
N VAL A 724 -23.10 -12.55 -7.44
CA VAL A 724 -22.78 -11.49 -6.47
C VAL A 724 -22.43 -10.19 -7.19
N ALA A 725 -23.02 -9.08 -6.78
CA ALA A 725 -22.58 -7.74 -7.15
C ALA A 725 -22.00 -7.03 -5.94
N ALA A 726 -20.94 -6.27 -6.16
CA ALA A 726 -20.33 -5.41 -5.16
C ALA A 726 -20.51 -3.94 -5.57
N THR A 727 -21.00 -3.10 -4.66
CA THR A 727 -21.21 -1.68 -4.91
C THR A 727 -20.57 -0.82 -3.83
N GLY A 728 -19.54 -0.05 -4.18
CA GLY A 728 -18.85 0.82 -3.23
C GLY A 728 -17.36 0.85 -3.49
N SER A 729 -16.57 0.42 -2.51
CA SER A 729 -15.12 0.52 -2.53
C SER A 729 -14.43 -0.56 -3.39
N ALA A 730 -13.21 -0.27 -3.86
CA ALA A 730 -12.39 -1.26 -4.54
C ALA A 730 -11.89 -2.36 -3.58
N GLN A 731 -11.74 -2.00 -2.30
CA GLN A 731 -11.35 -2.90 -1.21
C GLN A 731 -12.40 -4.00 -1.00
N LEU A 732 -13.70 -3.65 -1.01
CA LEU A 732 -14.78 -4.64 -0.94
C LEU A 732 -14.75 -5.59 -2.14
N ASN A 733 -14.52 -5.06 -3.35
CA ASN A 733 -14.39 -5.88 -4.56
C ASN A 733 -13.22 -6.87 -4.43
N PHE A 734 -12.07 -6.39 -3.94
CA PHE A 734 -10.89 -7.20 -3.69
C PHE A 734 -11.19 -8.32 -2.68
N SER A 735 -11.75 -8.01 -1.51
CA SER A 735 -12.07 -8.99 -0.47
C SER A 735 -13.03 -10.09 -0.97
N LEU A 736 -14.06 -9.73 -1.76
CA LEU A 736 -14.98 -10.71 -2.34
C LEU A 736 -14.29 -11.61 -3.37
N ARG A 737 -13.40 -11.05 -4.22
CA ARG A 737 -12.58 -11.84 -5.15
C ARG A 737 -11.59 -12.74 -4.41
N GLN A 738 -11.00 -12.28 -3.31
CA GLN A 738 -10.09 -13.04 -2.47
C GLN A 738 -10.78 -14.30 -1.89
N LEU A 739 -12.07 -14.19 -1.53
CA LEU A 739 -12.91 -15.30 -1.09
C LEU A 739 -13.37 -16.23 -2.24
N GLY A 740 -13.06 -15.90 -3.49
CA GLY A 740 -13.39 -16.70 -4.66
C GLY A 740 -14.77 -16.41 -5.27
N PHE A 741 -15.42 -15.30 -4.91
CA PHE A 741 -16.66 -14.90 -5.57
C PHE A 741 -16.38 -14.25 -6.93
N GLU A 742 -17.13 -14.66 -7.95
CA GLU A 742 -17.18 -13.97 -9.23
C GLU A 742 -18.19 -12.81 -9.15
N LEU A 743 -17.72 -11.59 -9.46
CA LEU A 743 -18.55 -10.39 -9.39
C LEU A 743 -19.27 -10.13 -10.72
N THR A 744 -20.54 -9.75 -10.65
CA THR A 744 -21.38 -9.38 -11.78
C THR A 744 -22.03 -8.00 -11.58
N ASP A 745 -22.76 -7.53 -12.58
CA ASP A 745 -23.55 -6.31 -12.49
C ASP A 745 -24.73 -6.47 -11.51
N ALA A 746 -25.02 -5.41 -10.75
CA ALA A 746 -26.13 -5.40 -9.79
C ALA A 746 -27.51 -5.72 -10.39
N ALA A 747 -27.68 -5.60 -11.71
CA ALA A 747 -28.91 -6.00 -12.40
C ALA A 747 -29.10 -7.53 -12.42
N ASP A 748 -28.01 -8.29 -12.56
CA ASP A 748 -27.99 -9.74 -12.78
C ASP A 748 -27.61 -10.55 -11.52
N ALA A 749 -27.26 -9.86 -10.43
CA ALA A 749 -26.94 -10.48 -9.15
C ALA A 749 -28.16 -11.00 -8.39
N ASP A 750 -27.98 -12.04 -7.57
CA ASP A 750 -28.90 -12.48 -6.52
C ASP A 750 -28.65 -11.71 -5.22
N VAL A 751 -27.39 -11.34 -4.99
CA VAL A 751 -26.91 -10.64 -3.79
C VAL A 751 -26.15 -9.38 -4.17
N ILE A 752 -26.50 -8.25 -3.55
CA ILE A 752 -25.77 -6.99 -3.67
C ILE A 752 -25.09 -6.70 -2.33
N VAL A 753 -23.75 -6.69 -2.32
CA VAL A 753 -22.94 -6.33 -1.15
C VAL A 753 -22.44 -4.90 -1.32
N SER A 754 -22.61 -4.06 -0.30
CA SER A 754 -22.34 -2.63 -0.39
C SER A 754 -21.75 -2.06 0.88
N ASP A 755 -20.61 -1.38 0.74
CA ASP A 755 -20.05 -0.47 1.75
C ASP A 755 -20.18 1.02 1.32
N GLY A 756 -20.75 1.28 0.13
CA GLY A 756 -20.94 2.61 -0.43
C GLY A 756 -22.25 3.29 -0.03
N GLY A 757 -22.31 4.62 -0.22
CA GLY A 757 -23.51 5.43 0.01
C GLY A 757 -24.48 5.50 -1.19
N SER A 758 -24.12 4.91 -2.33
CA SER A 758 -24.97 4.84 -3.52
C SER A 758 -25.98 3.69 -3.39
N PHE A 759 -27.27 3.96 -3.60
CA PHE A 759 -28.32 2.94 -3.44
C PHE A 759 -29.42 3.09 -4.48
N ASN A 760 -29.69 2.02 -5.23
CA ASN A 760 -30.75 1.97 -6.22
C ASN A 760 -31.83 0.97 -5.79
N ALA A 761 -32.92 1.51 -5.24
CA ALA A 761 -34.06 0.73 -4.76
C ALA A 761 -34.62 -0.26 -5.80
N ALA A 762 -34.61 0.11 -7.08
CA ALA A 762 -35.14 -0.74 -8.14
C ALA A 762 -34.25 -1.96 -8.44
N GLN A 763 -32.93 -1.85 -8.22
CA GLN A 763 -32.01 -2.97 -8.37
C GLN A 763 -32.01 -3.89 -7.15
N VAL A 764 -32.28 -3.34 -5.97
CA VAL A 764 -32.29 -4.08 -4.70
C VAL A 764 -33.59 -4.87 -4.49
N THR A 765 -34.72 -4.36 -4.97
CA THR A 765 -36.03 -5.01 -4.73
C THR A 765 -36.06 -6.42 -5.30
N GLY A 766 -36.36 -7.41 -4.45
CA GLY A 766 -36.45 -8.82 -4.80
C GLY A 766 -35.15 -9.62 -4.67
N LYS A 767 -34.13 -9.04 -4.02
CA LYS A 767 -32.79 -9.59 -3.83
C LYS A 767 -32.38 -9.57 -2.36
N THR A 768 -31.22 -10.17 -2.06
CA THR A 768 -30.55 -9.94 -0.78
C THR A 768 -29.61 -8.75 -0.90
N PHE A 769 -29.71 -7.80 0.03
CA PHE A 769 -28.82 -6.65 0.15
C PHE A 769 -28.01 -6.75 1.44
N VAL A 770 -26.69 -6.77 1.31
CA VAL A 770 -25.74 -6.76 2.43
C VAL A 770 -25.15 -5.36 2.56
N GLY A 771 -25.57 -4.60 3.57
CA GLY A 771 -25.10 -3.23 3.81
C GLY A 771 -24.08 -3.16 4.94
N ILE A 772 -22.94 -2.54 4.69
CA ILE A 772 -21.78 -2.50 5.60
C ILE A 772 -21.44 -1.05 5.94
N GLY A 773 -21.28 -0.75 7.23
CA GLY A 773 -20.84 0.54 7.74
C GLY A 773 -21.81 1.69 7.48
N ALA A 774 -21.50 2.86 8.04
CA ALA A 774 -22.39 4.03 8.01
C ALA A 774 -22.87 4.45 6.61
N PRO A 775 -22.06 4.45 5.52
CA PRO A 775 -22.53 4.87 4.21
C PRO A 775 -23.69 4.02 3.68
N ALA A 776 -23.58 2.69 3.75
CA ALA A 776 -24.62 1.79 3.29
C ALA A 776 -25.87 1.85 4.18
N LEU A 777 -25.69 1.88 5.51
CA LEU A 777 -26.82 2.04 6.45
C LEU A 777 -27.57 3.35 6.20
N ASN A 778 -26.87 4.45 5.92
CA ASN A 778 -27.47 5.73 5.54
C ASN A 778 -28.31 5.61 4.28
N ALA A 779 -27.79 4.92 3.28
CA ALA A 779 -28.45 4.78 2.00
C ALA A 779 -29.75 3.98 2.12
N VAL A 780 -29.73 2.89 2.90
CA VAL A 780 -30.94 2.11 3.22
C VAL A 780 -31.94 2.95 4.02
N SER A 781 -31.50 3.64 5.08
CA SER A 781 -32.39 4.49 5.90
C SER A 781 -33.06 5.60 5.08
N LYS A 782 -32.31 6.28 4.20
CA LYS A 782 -32.83 7.34 3.32
C LYS A 782 -33.74 6.83 2.20
N SER A 783 -33.55 5.59 1.77
CA SER A 783 -34.37 5.00 0.69
C SER A 783 -35.84 4.85 1.10
N GLY A 784 -36.11 4.67 2.40
CA GLY A 784 -37.44 4.35 2.92
C GLY A 784 -37.96 2.96 2.55
N LEU A 785 -37.11 2.10 1.95
CA LEU A 785 -37.50 0.73 1.58
C LEU A 785 -37.73 -0.17 2.78
N LEU A 786 -37.03 0.07 3.91
CA LEU A 786 -37.13 -0.72 5.14
C LEU A 786 -37.74 0.15 6.26
N PRO A 787 -39.07 0.17 6.44
CA PRO A 787 -39.72 1.02 7.43
C PRO A 787 -39.31 0.68 8.86
N GLY A 788 -39.04 1.70 9.67
CA GLY A 788 -38.61 1.53 11.06
C GLY A 788 -37.10 1.34 11.23
N PHE A 789 -36.35 1.16 10.13
CA PHE A 789 -34.90 1.12 10.17
C PHE A 789 -34.31 2.53 10.38
N ALA A 790 -33.45 2.65 11.37
CA ALA A 790 -32.65 3.85 11.62
C ALA A 790 -31.27 3.45 12.13
N TYR A 791 -30.29 4.29 11.82
CA TYR A 791 -28.93 4.17 12.31
C TYR A 791 -28.46 5.53 12.79
N THR A 792 -27.37 5.55 13.54
CA THR A 792 -26.68 6.78 13.93
C THR A 792 -25.17 6.54 13.95
N SER A 793 -24.40 7.62 14.01
CA SER A 793 -22.94 7.59 14.06
C SER A 793 -22.42 8.83 14.78
N THR A 794 -21.27 8.72 15.43
CA THR A 794 -20.53 9.86 16.00
C THR A 794 -19.59 10.53 14.99
N GLY A 795 -19.12 9.82 13.96
CA GLY A 795 -18.16 10.34 12.99
C GLY A 795 -17.73 9.29 11.95
N SER A 796 -17.39 9.73 10.73
CA SER A 796 -17.06 8.84 9.60
C SER A 796 -15.65 8.25 9.63
N ARG A 797 -14.83 8.67 10.60
CA ARG A 797 -13.48 8.15 10.84
C ARG A 797 -13.32 7.59 12.26
N HIS A 798 -14.41 7.57 13.04
CA HIS A 798 -14.36 7.04 14.38
C HIS A 798 -14.33 5.52 14.29
N GLU A 799 -13.27 4.94 14.83
CA GLU A 799 -12.99 3.53 14.68
C GLU A 799 -12.67 2.88 16.01
N GLY A 800 -12.81 1.56 16.07
CA GLY A 800 -12.29 0.82 17.19
C GLY A 800 -12.66 -0.64 17.18
N LEU A 801 -11.85 -1.39 17.93
CA LEU A 801 -12.11 -2.77 18.30
C LEU A 801 -13.04 -2.80 19.51
N VAL A 802 -14.12 -3.55 19.41
CA VAL A 802 -15.18 -3.60 20.42
C VAL A 802 -15.59 -5.02 20.76
N LYS A 803 -15.92 -5.27 22.02
CA LYS A 803 -16.58 -6.50 22.46
C LYS A 803 -18.04 -6.48 22.01
N ALA A 804 -18.48 -7.56 21.39
CA ALA A 804 -19.84 -7.74 20.90
C ALA A 804 -20.45 -9.06 21.39
N ASP A 805 -21.75 -9.04 21.63
CA ASP A 805 -22.54 -10.25 21.80
C ASP A 805 -23.12 -10.66 20.44
N VAL A 806 -22.79 -11.87 19.99
CA VAL A 806 -23.17 -12.42 18.68
C VAL A 806 -24.24 -13.50 18.89
N ALA A 807 -25.37 -13.38 18.20
CA ALA A 807 -26.45 -14.35 18.29
C ALA A 807 -26.10 -15.64 17.52
N GLU A 808 -26.50 -16.81 18.03
CA GLU A 808 -26.42 -18.08 17.29
C GLU A 808 -27.38 -18.04 16.08
N HIS A 809 -26.84 -17.89 14.87
CA HIS A 809 -27.62 -17.77 13.63
C HIS A 809 -26.78 -18.27 12.44
N PRO A 810 -27.37 -18.80 11.35
CA PRO A 810 -26.60 -19.19 10.15
C PRO A 810 -25.69 -18.09 9.59
N LEU A 811 -26.15 -16.84 9.60
CA LEU A 811 -25.37 -15.66 9.18
C LEU A 811 -24.14 -15.36 10.06
N THR A 812 -24.16 -15.82 11.31
CA THR A 812 -23.09 -15.62 12.31
C THR A 812 -22.34 -16.92 12.59
N ALA A 813 -22.51 -17.95 11.76
CA ALA A 813 -21.78 -19.20 11.90
C ALA A 813 -20.26 -18.99 11.79
N GLY A 814 -19.51 -19.66 12.66
CA GLY A 814 -18.06 -19.52 12.77
C GLY A 814 -17.59 -18.37 13.67
N TYR A 815 -18.49 -17.78 14.46
CA TYR A 815 -18.22 -16.82 15.53
C TYR A 815 -18.67 -17.36 16.88
N GLU A 816 -17.97 -16.98 17.93
CA GLU A 816 -18.35 -17.25 19.32
C GLU A 816 -19.49 -16.33 19.78
N GLU A 817 -20.15 -16.67 20.90
CA GLU A 817 -21.21 -15.83 21.49
C GLU A 817 -20.68 -14.44 21.90
N GLN A 818 -19.39 -14.36 22.22
CA GLN A 818 -18.68 -13.13 22.53
C GLN A 818 -17.49 -13.00 21.60
N GLU A 819 -17.45 -11.94 20.80
CA GLU A 819 -16.37 -11.70 19.84
C GLU A 819 -15.90 -10.26 19.89
N ASN A 820 -14.63 -10.06 19.54
CA ASN A 820 -14.09 -8.74 19.27
C ASN A 820 -14.34 -8.40 17.79
N LEU A 821 -15.10 -7.35 17.54
CA LEU A 821 -15.48 -6.90 16.20
C LEU A 821 -15.02 -5.46 15.97
N TYR A 822 -14.85 -5.08 14.71
CA TYR A 822 -14.23 -3.81 14.35
C TYR A 822 -15.16 -2.88 13.61
N VAL A 823 -15.18 -1.61 14.01
CA VAL A 823 -16.01 -0.54 13.45
C VAL A 823 -15.09 0.57 12.94
N THR A 824 -15.40 1.20 11.80
CA THR A 824 -14.60 2.34 11.26
C THR A 824 -15.41 3.62 11.05
N THR A 825 -16.70 3.60 11.37
CA THR A 825 -17.60 4.73 11.15
C THR A 825 -18.43 5.11 12.38
N GLY A 826 -17.97 4.72 13.57
CA GLY A 826 -18.55 5.03 14.87
C GLY A 826 -20.06 4.84 14.92
N SER A 827 -20.58 3.81 14.24
CA SER A 827 -21.99 3.66 13.90
C SER A 827 -22.67 2.50 14.62
N TRP A 828 -23.97 2.65 14.86
CA TRP A 828 -24.86 1.60 15.36
C TRP A 828 -26.28 1.74 14.81
N ILE A 829 -27.05 0.66 14.90
CA ILE A 829 -28.46 0.62 14.48
C ILE A 829 -29.31 1.14 15.65
N SER A 830 -29.93 2.30 15.47
CA SER A 830 -30.72 3.01 16.49
C SER A 830 -32.23 2.73 16.38
N GLY A 831 -32.66 2.09 15.28
CA GLY A 831 -34.04 1.65 15.06
C GLY A 831 -34.05 0.31 14.35
N VAL A 832 -34.50 -0.73 15.06
CA VAL A 832 -34.65 -2.09 14.52
C VAL A 832 -36.09 -2.27 14.03
N PRO A 833 -36.31 -2.58 12.73
CA PRO A 833 -37.66 -2.84 12.20
C PRO A 833 -38.37 -4.00 12.90
N GLU A 834 -39.70 -3.93 12.98
CA GLU A 834 -40.52 -5.00 13.55
C GLU A 834 -40.35 -6.31 12.75
N GLY A 835 -40.06 -7.42 13.44
CA GLY A 835 -39.84 -8.72 12.81
C GLY A 835 -38.40 -8.99 12.36
N SER A 836 -37.48 -8.03 12.54
CA SER A 836 -36.04 -8.27 12.30
C SER A 836 -35.44 -9.14 13.38
N GLU A 837 -34.38 -9.86 13.01
CA GLU A 837 -33.54 -10.60 13.95
C GLU A 837 -32.24 -9.83 14.20
N VAL A 838 -31.83 -9.73 15.47
CA VAL A 838 -30.56 -9.10 15.85
C VAL A 838 -29.46 -10.15 15.78
N LEU A 839 -28.45 -9.88 14.95
CA LEU A 839 -27.32 -10.77 14.71
C LEU A 839 -26.16 -10.48 15.66
N ALA A 840 -25.93 -9.21 15.99
CA ALA A 840 -24.90 -8.78 16.93
C ALA A 840 -25.28 -7.47 17.63
N SER A 841 -24.81 -7.29 18.85
CA SER A 841 -24.92 -6.03 19.62
C SER A 841 -23.60 -5.70 20.29
N PHE A 842 -23.31 -4.41 20.48
CA PHE A 842 -22.21 -3.99 21.36
C PHE A 842 -22.49 -4.48 22.78
N GLN A 843 -21.49 -4.98 23.49
CA GLN A 843 -21.68 -5.43 24.87
C GLN A 843 -22.19 -4.29 25.77
N ASP A 844 -23.10 -4.61 26.68
CA ASP A 844 -23.60 -3.69 27.71
C ASP A 844 -22.67 -3.71 28.93
N SER A 845 -21.40 -3.35 28.71
CA SER A 845 -20.35 -3.28 29.74
C SER A 845 -19.52 -2.01 29.58
N ASP A 846 -18.91 -1.51 30.66
CA ASP A 846 -18.15 -0.25 30.63
C ASP A 846 -16.80 -0.39 29.88
N ASP A 847 -16.35 -1.62 29.67
CA ASP A 847 -15.08 -2.01 29.03
C ASP A 847 -15.29 -2.63 27.63
N PHE A 848 -16.43 -2.35 26.99
CA PHE A 848 -16.74 -2.92 25.67
C PHE A 848 -15.85 -2.34 24.55
N TYR A 849 -15.24 -1.18 24.76
CA TYR A 849 -14.35 -0.54 23.78
C TYR A 849 -12.90 -0.80 24.17
N LEU A 850 -12.15 -1.48 23.29
CA LEU A 850 -10.81 -1.97 23.58
C LEU A 850 -9.73 -1.00 23.10
N ALA A 851 -9.72 -0.72 21.80
CA ALA A 851 -8.68 0.07 21.16
C ALA A 851 -9.23 0.87 19.97
N GLY A 852 -8.52 1.93 19.57
CA GLY A 852 -8.83 2.79 18.44
C GLY A 852 -9.11 4.24 18.83
N TRP A 853 -9.66 5.00 17.89
CA TRP A 853 -10.10 6.38 18.09
C TRP A 853 -11.59 6.57 17.80
N TRP A 854 -12.43 6.63 18.85
CA TRP A 854 -13.86 6.89 18.75
C TRP A 854 -14.35 7.82 19.87
N PRO A 855 -14.19 9.14 19.72
CA PRO A 855 -14.82 10.11 20.61
C PRO A 855 -16.35 9.89 20.73
N GLY A 856 -16.81 9.65 21.97
CA GLY A 856 -18.22 9.40 22.28
C GLY A 856 -18.69 7.96 22.04
N TYR A 857 -17.79 6.98 22.05
CA TYR A 857 -18.09 5.55 21.88
C TYR A 857 -19.14 5.05 22.87
N GLU A 858 -19.25 5.61 24.07
CA GLU A 858 -20.17 5.17 25.13
C GLU A 858 -21.64 5.18 24.69
N GLN A 859 -21.98 5.97 23.66
CA GLN A 859 -23.33 6.00 23.08
C GLN A 859 -23.71 4.70 22.35
N ALA A 860 -22.73 3.90 21.92
CA ALA A 860 -22.94 2.61 21.27
C ALA A 860 -23.11 1.46 22.27
N GLN A 861 -22.82 1.66 23.57
CA GLN A 861 -22.95 0.63 24.61
C GLN A 861 -24.35 -0.01 24.61
N GLY A 862 -24.40 -1.33 24.53
CA GLY A 862 -25.64 -2.12 24.47
C GLY A 862 -26.51 -1.89 23.23
N GLN A 863 -26.04 -1.15 22.22
CA GLN A 863 -26.79 -0.89 20.99
C GLN A 863 -26.69 -2.05 20.01
N THR A 864 -27.61 -2.08 19.05
CA THR A 864 -27.59 -3.08 17.98
C THR A 864 -26.48 -2.78 16.97
N MET A 865 -25.68 -3.78 16.65
CA MET A 865 -24.59 -3.69 15.67
C MET A 865 -25.02 -4.25 14.31
N ALA A 866 -25.69 -5.41 14.30
CA ALA A 866 -26.08 -6.08 13.07
C ALA A 866 -27.49 -6.68 13.15
N ILE A 867 -28.23 -6.64 12.04
CA ILE A 867 -29.56 -7.24 11.91
C ILE A 867 -29.72 -7.96 10.57
N THR A 868 -30.65 -8.91 10.52
CA THR A 868 -31.29 -9.34 9.27
C THR A 868 -32.78 -8.99 9.32
N ALA A 869 -33.33 -8.54 8.19
CA ALA A 869 -34.72 -8.11 8.09
C ALA A 869 -35.32 -8.43 6.72
N GLU A 870 -36.54 -8.95 6.71
CA GLU A 870 -37.31 -9.18 5.48
C GLU A 870 -38.29 -8.03 5.22
N GLN A 871 -38.37 -7.60 3.96
CA GLN A 871 -39.35 -6.61 3.51
C GLN A 871 -39.85 -6.94 2.10
N GLY A 872 -41.00 -7.62 2.05
CA GLY A 872 -41.54 -8.15 0.79
C GLY A 872 -40.73 -9.35 0.33
N GLU A 873 -40.18 -9.29 -0.88
CA GLU A 873 -39.28 -10.32 -1.44
C GLU A 873 -37.79 -9.93 -1.29
N THR A 874 -37.49 -8.92 -0.48
CA THR A 874 -36.13 -8.39 -0.29
C THR A 874 -35.64 -8.70 1.12
N THR A 875 -34.42 -9.21 1.23
CA THR A 875 -33.74 -9.44 2.50
C THR A 875 -32.65 -8.39 2.69
N PHE A 876 -32.59 -7.79 3.88
CA PHE A 876 -31.58 -6.81 4.26
C PHE A 876 -30.72 -7.37 5.39
N ASN A 877 -29.46 -7.66 5.11
CA ASN A 877 -28.44 -7.99 6.12
C ASN A 877 -27.61 -6.73 6.34
N LEU A 878 -27.74 -6.10 7.50
CA LEU A 878 -27.20 -4.76 7.76
C LEU A 878 -26.23 -4.80 8.93
N PHE A 879 -25.01 -4.34 8.69
CA PHE A 879 -23.88 -4.40 9.61
C PHE A 879 -23.35 -2.98 9.85
N ALA A 880 -23.30 -2.56 11.11
CA ALA A 880 -22.67 -1.29 11.50
C ALA A 880 -21.15 -1.40 11.63
N ASN A 881 -20.64 -2.61 11.82
CA ASN A 881 -19.22 -2.95 11.80
C ASN A 881 -18.69 -3.10 10.37
N SER A 882 -17.36 -3.10 10.22
CA SER A 882 -16.68 -2.92 8.95
C SER A 882 -16.09 -4.25 8.44
N LEU A 883 -16.85 -4.95 7.61
CA LEU A 883 -16.56 -6.35 7.25
C LEU A 883 -15.43 -6.55 6.23
N ALA A 884 -15.10 -5.53 5.44
CA ALA A 884 -14.07 -5.60 4.38
C ALA A 884 -13.18 -4.36 4.33
N PHE A 885 -13.02 -3.67 5.47
CA PHE A 885 -12.29 -2.41 5.50
C PHE A 885 -10.83 -2.63 5.14
N ARG A 886 -10.40 -2.10 3.98
CA ARG A 886 -9.04 -2.22 3.44
C ARG A 886 -8.51 -3.65 3.42
N ALA A 887 -9.39 -4.63 3.25
CA ALA A 887 -9.07 -6.06 3.31
C ALA A 887 -8.36 -6.52 4.60
N HIS A 888 -8.38 -5.70 5.67
CA HIS A 888 -7.68 -5.98 6.91
C HIS A 888 -8.51 -6.87 7.86
N THR A 889 -9.84 -6.74 7.83
CA THR A 889 -10.76 -7.48 8.71
C THR A 889 -11.10 -8.88 8.22
N GLU A 890 -10.09 -9.70 7.93
CA GLU A 890 -10.26 -11.07 7.41
C GLU A 890 -11.13 -11.95 8.31
N HIS A 891 -11.15 -11.73 9.63
CA HIS A 891 -12.04 -12.45 10.54
C HIS A 891 -13.51 -12.18 10.23
N SER A 892 -13.86 -10.98 9.76
CA SER A 892 -15.23 -10.55 9.46
C SER A 892 -15.77 -11.09 8.12
N TYR A 893 -14.93 -11.69 7.29
CA TYR A 893 -15.32 -12.18 5.96
C TYR A 893 -16.39 -13.28 6.00
N ARG A 894 -16.50 -14.05 7.08
CA ARG A 894 -17.57 -15.04 7.24
C ARG A 894 -18.95 -14.41 7.29
N PHE A 895 -19.13 -13.21 7.88
CA PHE A 895 -20.41 -12.49 7.80
C PHE A 895 -20.82 -12.21 6.34
N LEU A 896 -19.86 -11.90 5.46
CA LEU A 896 -20.11 -11.70 4.03
C LEU A 896 -20.48 -13.01 3.34
N ALA A 897 -19.65 -14.04 3.51
CA ALA A 897 -19.86 -15.32 2.85
C ALA A 897 -21.16 -15.99 3.31
N ASN A 898 -21.44 -16.00 4.61
CA ASN A 898 -22.67 -16.56 5.16
C ASN A 898 -23.90 -15.80 4.63
N SER A 899 -23.84 -14.47 4.53
CA SER A 899 -24.91 -13.65 3.93
C SER A 899 -25.15 -13.96 2.46
N ILE A 900 -24.09 -14.26 1.70
CA ILE A 900 -24.20 -14.62 0.29
C ILE A 900 -24.78 -16.02 0.14
N TYR A 901 -24.30 -16.99 0.92
CA TYR A 901 -24.76 -18.38 0.84
C TYR A 901 -26.20 -18.56 1.30
N ASP A 902 -26.60 -17.87 2.37
CA ASP A 902 -27.99 -17.87 2.87
C ASP A 902 -28.99 -17.46 1.78
N ALA A 903 -28.64 -16.45 0.97
CA ALA A 903 -29.48 -15.96 -0.12
C ALA A 903 -29.72 -16.97 -1.26
N VAL A 904 -28.87 -18.00 -1.39
CA VAL A 904 -28.92 -19.01 -2.46
C VAL A 904 -29.05 -20.44 -1.93
N SER A 905 -29.39 -20.58 -0.65
CA SER A 905 -29.66 -21.87 -0.02
C SER A 905 -31.08 -22.33 -0.33
N VAL A 906 -31.24 -23.58 -0.77
CA VAL A 906 -32.53 -24.16 -1.13
C VAL A 906 -32.76 -25.51 -0.46
N GLU A 907 -34.01 -25.79 -0.06
CA GLU A 907 -34.39 -27.08 0.51
C GLU A 907 -34.01 -28.23 -0.45
N ALA A 908 -33.32 -29.24 0.07
CA ALA A 908 -32.92 -30.40 -0.73
C ALA A 908 -34.15 -31.16 -1.28
N GLU A 909 -34.25 -31.32 -2.61
CA GLU A 909 -35.34 -32.10 -3.22
C GLU A 909 -35.39 -33.53 -2.64
N VAL A 910 -36.49 -33.86 -1.95
CA VAL A 910 -36.73 -35.22 -1.47
C VAL A 910 -36.98 -36.13 -2.66
N VAL A 911 -35.94 -36.81 -3.15
CA VAL A 911 -36.10 -37.90 -4.12
C VAL A 911 -36.88 -39.02 -3.45
N GLU A 912 -38.20 -39.07 -3.65
CA GLU A 912 -39.03 -40.21 -3.28
C GLU A 912 -38.46 -41.48 -3.94
N LYS A 913 -37.75 -42.29 -3.15
CA LYS A 913 -37.31 -43.63 -3.59
C LYS A 913 -38.55 -44.43 -3.95
N GLY A 914 -38.82 -44.53 -5.25
CA GLY A 914 -39.89 -45.33 -5.82
C GLY A 914 -39.90 -46.73 -5.19
N LYS A 915 -41.00 -47.06 -4.50
CA LYS A 915 -41.25 -48.38 -3.91
C LYS A 915 -40.94 -49.47 -4.93
N GLY A 916 -39.92 -50.27 -4.63
CA GLY A 916 -39.51 -51.41 -5.43
C GLY A 916 -40.68 -52.34 -5.73
N LYS A 917 -40.94 -52.61 -7.02
CA LYS A 917 -41.76 -53.73 -7.44
C LYS A 917 -41.06 -55.02 -7.05
N GLY A 918 -41.59 -55.68 -6.02
CA GLY A 918 -41.14 -56.99 -5.57
C GLY A 918 -41.14 -58.00 -6.72
N LYS A 919 -39.98 -58.64 -6.96
CA LYS A 919 -39.89 -59.88 -7.74
C LYS A 919 -40.60 -61.00 -6.98
N LYS A 920 -41.79 -61.39 -7.45
CA LYS A 920 -42.38 -62.69 -7.15
C LYS A 920 -41.57 -63.78 -7.86
N LYS A 921 -41.19 -64.80 -7.09
CA LYS A 921 -40.68 -66.10 -7.58
C LYS A 921 -41.70 -66.75 -8.52
N GLN A 922 -41.23 -67.21 -9.68
CA GLN A 922 -41.42 -68.58 -10.17
C GLN A 922 -40.09 -69.09 -10.71
#